data_AF-A0AAV5T907-F1
#
_entry.id   AF-A0AAV5T907-F1
#
_cell.length_a   1.000
_cell.length_b   1.000
_cell.length_c   1.000
_cell.angle_alpha   90.00
_cell.angle_beta   90.00
_cell.angle_gamma   90.00
#
_symmetry.space_group_name_H-M   'P 1'
#
loop_
_entity.id
_entity.type
_entity.pdbx_description
1 polymer ?
#
loop_
_entity_poly.entity_id
_entity_poly.type
_entity_poly.pdbx_seq_one_letter_code
_entity_poly.pdbx_strand_id
1 'polypeptide(L)'
;QKNRGWNSARLSESIPSTSSPSPVGVLRLYSPSGDQSRLVTVSMDTTVNELCTQLGADSIFLQIGNNHSKALPSTVCPLQVLVEILETIGYSSISECCALSPQPFLNHIFAFYLGQPHKRDEESELLRAKAWIRKGKMMKSWRRADCLLYNHTIRISKVGEEDDIILLGGARVDRHITKRGESLRIDTPSTQFCVLFDDPSSLHSWITACRKSEISSRCDLSDRSLLLVPDHIFSSKGRSVLTHLNLRRNSLLIRANSISSSPAPLLGWVEDIGRLSLLQHLDLSSNRLVSFPPTLSQLSNLTCLSLSGNQLDTLPIHIRLLVNLNSLDLSNNWLTDLPFQLTECTYLTHLNLSFNRFKKIPLTLHHLKGVTIWKLAGNELIEFNVPYEIVQRIDKLDLRHNSLSRTFRVPSPPGDRLSHIDLRDNPSLSTVQLMNLSSLKILHADRLQLTHLQVNGNSLTHLHASFNLLEMLIVMPIPHSLHSLDISHNRLSSLPDWLSDLSSLEQIDASHNLLRTLPLRLLAAPSLRSLYLHRNRLISLPDTVDSPVELIDIHYNRLQYLPANLFVGAKRLRELNVSGNLLESLPSPPPSHRLRSLKAAFNHINESIIPLICSFRSLVTLNLAHNKIHFFEDSSLRELRLLEEINLSSNSLSSLSLSIPSLPALRVLRAHSNLLETLPTLANSRSLTVIDVSNNRLSRVDTGRCTGTTLRQLDLTCNPQLTFNQSAGSASSLDHRPLSFFRLNQLNDFSYGFSQSAGNKNKLCIQQILPPIHSSSSLFGMIDGGSNAQMAQEIKKIVCGMCTDDSLSSPDFLSRSILQTHVTIGSMGEKLGANILLCLLHDSSLHISSTGSIHVSLLSSSPSSPLSLSHLLPTLEIDETEYTRVRHGGSIIDENNRIDGVTPHPRQIGLTYLFPSVIPAPISVSTQISIGI
;
A
#
# COMPACT_ATOMS: atom_id res chain seq x y z
N GLN A 1 -6.83 53.09 30.40
CA GLN A 1 -6.88 54.49 29.90
C GLN A 1 -5.45 54.86 29.50
N LYS A 2 -5.02 55.29 28.30
CA LYS A 2 -5.57 55.73 27.00
C LYS A 2 -4.52 55.25 25.95
N ASN A 3 -4.87 54.53 24.89
CA ASN A 3 -5.20 54.98 23.52
C ASN A 3 -4.32 56.06 22.87
N ARG A 4 -3.86 55.72 21.64
CA ARG A 4 -3.38 56.49 20.46
C ARG A 4 -1.94 56.10 20.07
N GLY A 5 -1.58 55.77 18.84
CA GLY A 5 -2.22 55.96 17.53
C GLY A 5 -1.10 56.25 16.52
N TRP A 6 -1.11 55.56 15.39
CA TRP A 6 -0.12 55.63 14.30
C TRP A 6 0.16 57.04 13.75
N ASN A 7 1.39 57.27 13.26
CA ASN A 7 1.61 57.88 11.94
C ASN A 7 3.04 57.71 11.40
N SER A 8 3.09 57.70 10.07
CA SER A 8 4.13 57.35 9.10
C SER A 8 5.38 58.23 9.03
N ALA A 9 6.52 57.64 8.63
CA ALA A 9 7.46 58.26 7.68
C ALA A 9 8.30 57.19 6.94
N ARG A 10 8.39 57.37 5.62
CA ARG A 10 9.08 56.55 4.61
C ARG A 10 10.57 56.90 4.50
N LEU A 11 11.35 55.90 4.07
CA LEU A 11 12.49 55.90 3.15
C LEU A 11 13.74 56.74 3.48
N SER A 12 14.86 56.03 3.66
CA SER A 12 16.09 56.32 2.92
C SER A 12 16.89 55.02 2.74
N GLU A 13 17.14 54.68 1.48
CA GLU A 13 17.90 53.53 1.00
C GLU A 13 19.41 53.62 1.34
N SER A 14 20.02 52.47 1.61
CA SER A 14 21.39 52.19 1.17
C SER A 14 21.52 50.70 0.85
N ILE A 15 21.69 50.41 -0.44
CA ILE A 15 22.07 49.11 -1.04
C ILE A 15 23.57 49.26 -1.37
N PRO A 16 24.47 48.27 -1.08
CA PRO A 16 24.64 47.09 -1.95
C PRO A 16 24.86 45.77 -1.19
N SER A 17 24.24 44.67 -1.60
CA SER A 17 24.82 43.84 -2.67
C SER A 17 23.80 42.82 -3.20
N THR A 18 24.00 42.49 -4.47
CA THR A 18 23.19 41.61 -5.31
C THR A 18 23.06 40.19 -4.73
N SER A 19 21.93 39.90 -4.11
CA SER A 19 21.31 38.58 -4.15
C SER A 19 19.86 38.81 -4.55
N SER A 20 19.36 38.05 -5.53
CA SER A 20 17.92 38.00 -5.83
C SER A 20 17.15 37.82 -4.52
N PRO A 21 16.04 38.54 -4.28
CA PRO A 21 15.28 38.38 -3.04
C PRO A 21 14.90 36.90 -2.91
N SER A 22 15.32 36.26 -1.83
CA SER A 22 14.99 34.86 -1.61
C SER A 22 13.47 34.70 -1.57
N PRO A 23 12.92 33.67 -2.21
CA PRO A 23 11.48 33.54 -2.32
C PRO A 23 10.84 33.51 -0.93
N VAL A 24 9.79 34.31 -0.77
CA VAL A 24 9.07 34.52 0.49
C VAL A 24 7.78 33.72 0.45
N GLY A 25 7.50 32.96 1.51
CA GLY A 25 6.28 32.16 1.68
C GLY A 25 5.58 32.46 3.01
N VAL A 26 4.39 31.91 3.18
CA VAL A 26 3.60 32.06 4.43
C VAL A 26 3.43 30.69 5.08
N LEU A 27 4.12 30.46 6.19
CA LEU A 27 4.05 29.21 6.95
C LEU A 27 2.90 29.24 7.95
N ARG A 28 2.09 28.18 7.98
CA ARG A 28 1.09 27.97 9.05
C ARG A 28 1.71 27.20 10.21
N LEU A 29 1.70 27.81 11.39
CA LEU A 29 2.18 27.25 12.64
C LEU A 29 1.01 26.99 13.59
N TYR A 30 0.78 25.73 13.95
CA TYR A 30 -0.27 25.30 14.86
C TYR A 30 0.17 25.45 16.32
N SER A 31 -0.78 25.75 17.19
CA SER A 31 -0.61 25.59 18.64
C SER A 31 -0.46 24.09 18.99
N PRO A 32 0.19 23.73 20.11
CA PRO A 32 0.33 22.35 20.54
C PRO A 32 -0.98 21.53 20.54
N SER A 33 -2.14 22.10 20.88
CA SER A 33 -3.42 21.36 20.86
C SER A 33 -3.97 21.14 19.44
N GLY A 34 -3.43 21.84 18.44
CA GLY A 34 -3.90 21.80 17.06
C GLY A 34 -5.19 22.57 16.81
N ASP A 35 -5.74 23.27 17.82
CA ASP A 35 -7.02 23.99 17.71
C ASP A 35 -6.87 25.38 17.12
N GLN A 36 -5.71 26.01 17.32
CA GLN A 36 -5.37 27.33 16.80
C GLN A 36 -4.14 27.27 15.90
N SER A 37 -4.07 28.16 14.91
CA SER A 37 -2.89 28.31 14.03
C SER A 37 -2.60 29.78 13.73
N ARG A 38 -1.33 30.12 13.57
CA ARG A 38 -0.84 31.44 13.17
C ARG A 38 -0.16 31.35 11.81
N LEU A 39 -0.38 32.34 10.96
CA LEU A 39 0.33 32.50 9.69
C LEU A 39 1.55 33.40 9.91
N VAL A 40 2.72 32.97 9.45
CA VAL A 40 3.99 33.70 9.61
C VAL A 40 4.71 33.76 8.27
N THR A 41 5.10 34.97 7.86
CA THR A 41 5.88 35.18 6.65
C THR A 41 7.33 34.79 6.89
N VAL A 42 7.88 33.93 6.03
CA VAL A 42 9.23 33.37 6.14
C VAL A 42 9.91 33.38 4.76
N SER A 43 11.22 33.58 4.71
CA SER A 43 12.03 33.38 3.50
C SER A 43 12.63 31.96 3.49
N MET A 44 13.23 31.57 2.37
CA MET A 44 13.99 30.31 2.27
C MET A 44 15.17 30.24 3.25
N ASP A 45 15.65 31.38 3.73
CA ASP A 45 16.80 31.48 4.62
C ASP A 45 16.40 31.64 6.10
N THR A 46 15.11 31.81 6.40
CA THR A 46 14.64 32.01 7.78
C THR A 46 14.76 30.72 8.58
N THR A 47 15.60 30.74 9.61
CA THR A 47 15.86 29.56 10.45
C THR A 47 14.81 29.36 11.55
N VAL A 48 14.69 28.13 12.08
CA VAL A 48 13.86 27.84 13.25
C VAL A 48 14.23 28.72 14.44
N ASN A 49 15.53 28.99 14.66
CA ASN A 49 16.00 29.84 15.75
C ASN A 49 15.45 31.28 15.67
N GLU A 50 15.50 31.87 14.47
CA GLU A 50 14.98 33.22 14.23
C GLU A 50 13.46 33.27 14.44
N LEU A 51 12.74 32.28 13.92
CA LEU A 51 11.29 32.14 14.11
C LEU A 51 10.90 31.95 15.58
N CYS A 52 11.59 31.07 16.30
CA CYS A 52 11.39 30.84 17.73
C CYS A 52 11.60 32.12 18.55
N THR A 53 12.68 32.86 18.25
CA THR A 53 12.99 34.14 18.90
C THR A 53 11.92 35.19 18.62
N GLN A 54 11.44 35.28 17.37
CA GLN A 54 10.40 36.23 16.96
C GLN A 54 9.03 35.91 17.59
N LEU A 55 8.71 34.63 17.77
CA LEU A 55 7.40 34.17 18.22
C LEU A 55 7.33 33.87 19.72
N GLY A 56 8.47 33.87 20.42
CA GLY A 56 8.56 33.53 21.84
C GLY A 56 8.27 32.06 22.12
N ALA A 57 8.73 31.16 21.25
CA ALA A 57 8.51 29.72 21.38
C ALA A 57 9.84 28.96 21.52
N ASP A 58 9.86 27.92 22.35
CA ASP A 58 11.10 27.17 22.64
C ASP A 58 11.55 26.30 21.45
N SER A 59 10.61 25.81 20.64
CA SER A 59 10.91 24.93 19.50
C SER A 59 9.76 24.89 18.50
N ILE A 60 10.08 24.51 17.26
CA ILE A 60 9.08 24.20 16.22
C ILE A 60 9.12 22.71 15.96
N PHE A 61 7.96 22.06 15.99
CA PHE A 61 7.82 20.66 15.63
C PHE A 61 7.24 20.53 14.22
N LEU A 62 7.71 19.56 13.45
CA LEU A 62 7.09 19.13 12.21
C LEU A 62 6.43 17.77 12.45
N GLN A 63 5.13 17.71 12.27
CA GLN A 63 4.36 16.48 12.20
C GLN A 63 4.22 16.05 10.74
N ILE A 64 4.40 14.78 10.42
CA ILE A 64 4.18 14.16 9.11
C ILE A 64 3.19 13.00 9.33
N GLY A 65 2.05 13.03 8.63
CA GLY A 65 0.88 12.21 8.91
C GLY A 65 0.30 12.48 10.32
N ASN A 66 -0.47 11.53 10.85
CA ASN A 66 -1.06 11.67 12.19
C ASN A 66 -0.24 11.06 13.33
N ASN A 67 0.87 10.37 13.04
CA ASN A 67 1.61 9.58 14.04
C ASN A 67 3.07 10.00 14.26
N HIS A 68 3.66 10.83 13.40
CA HIS A 68 5.08 11.20 13.51
C HIS A 68 5.27 12.70 13.69
N SER A 69 5.66 13.16 14.88
CA SER A 69 6.11 14.55 15.06
C SER A 69 7.55 14.63 15.57
N LYS A 70 8.34 15.52 14.96
CA LYS A 70 9.75 15.77 15.28
C LYS A 70 9.98 17.22 15.66
N ALA A 71 10.88 17.50 16.59
CA ALA A 71 11.41 18.86 16.74
C ALA A 71 12.34 19.16 15.55
N LEU A 72 12.23 20.36 14.97
CA LEU A 72 13.15 20.84 13.95
C LEU A 72 14.40 21.43 14.62
N PRO A 73 15.62 21.09 14.14
CA PRO A 73 16.85 21.73 14.62
C PRO A 73 16.81 23.24 14.42
N SER A 74 17.48 23.98 15.29
CA SER A 74 17.49 25.45 15.30
C SER A 74 18.02 26.07 14.00
N THR A 75 18.91 25.37 13.29
CA THR A 75 19.54 25.83 12.03
C THR A 75 18.74 25.53 10.77
N VAL A 76 17.68 24.72 10.87
CA VAL A 76 16.89 24.31 9.69
C VAL A 76 15.96 25.44 9.27
N CYS A 77 15.76 25.62 7.96
CA CYS A 77 14.82 26.57 7.39
C CYS A 77 13.45 25.90 7.15
N PRO A 78 12.38 26.27 7.89
CA PRO A 78 11.09 25.58 7.78
C PRO A 78 10.44 25.67 6.39
N LEU A 79 10.62 26.78 5.67
CA LEU A 79 10.09 26.93 4.31
C LEU A 79 10.77 25.96 3.33
N GLN A 80 12.09 25.75 3.47
CA GLN A 80 12.82 24.77 2.67
C GLN A 80 12.31 23.35 2.94
N VAL A 81 12.12 22.99 4.21
CA VAL A 81 11.56 21.67 4.58
C VAL A 81 10.17 21.48 3.99
N LEU A 82 9.35 22.53 3.97
CA LEU A 82 8.03 22.48 3.36
C LEU A 82 8.11 22.26 1.84
N VAL A 83 9.01 22.97 1.15
CA VAL A 83 9.25 22.81 -0.29
C VAL A 83 9.72 21.38 -0.58
N GLU A 84 10.70 20.87 0.17
CA GLU A 84 11.19 19.48 0.04
C GLU A 84 10.05 18.46 0.21
N ILE A 85 9.17 18.64 1.20
CA ILE A 85 8.01 17.75 1.41
C ILE A 85 7.02 17.85 0.24
N LEU A 86 6.72 19.05 -0.24
CA LEU A 86 5.79 19.23 -1.38
C LEU A 86 6.39 18.74 -2.71
N GLU A 87 7.70 18.83 -2.88
CA GLU A 87 8.44 18.21 -3.99
C GLU A 87 8.28 16.69 -3.98
N THR A 88 8.32 16.05 -2.80
CA THR A 88 8.05 14.61 -2.74
C THR A 88 6.63 14.28 -3.22
N ILE A 89 5.67 15.19 -3.05
CA ILE A 89 4.28 15.07 -3.52
C ILE A 89 4.13 15.37 -5.02
N GLY A 90 5.16 15.90 -5.68
CA GLY A 90 5.17 16.20 -7.11
C GLY A 90 4.96 17.68 -7.45
N TYR A 91 5.00 18.58 -6.46
CA TYR A 91 5.02 20.03 -6.70
C TYR A 91 6.47 20.50 -6.88
N SER A 92 6.85 20.88 -8.11
CA SER A 92 8.24 21.25 -8.45
C SER A 92 8.49 22.76 -8.46
N SER A 93 7.45 23.59 -8.40
CA SER A 93 7.59 25.05 -8.43
C SER A 93 7.56 25.63 -7.01
N ILE A 94 8.61 26.36 -6.64
CA ILE A 94 8.70 27.06 -5.35
C ILE A 94 7.51 28.01 -5.14
N SER A 95 7.03 28.68 -6.19
CA SER A 95 5.88 29.59 -6.08
C SER A 95 4.57 28.85 -5.75
N GLU A 96 4.38 27.65 -6.30
CA GLU A 96 3.22 26.79 -6.00
C GLU A 96 3.32 26.25 -4.57
N CYS A 97 4.50 25.79 -4.15
CA CYS A 97 4.76 25.34 -2.79
C CYS A 97 4.47 26.45 -1.77
N CYS A 98 4.91 27.67 -2.05
CA CYS A 98 4.61 28.84 -1.21
C CYS A 98 3.11 29.18 -1.17
N ALA A 99 2.38 28.99 -2.27
CA ALA A 99 0.93 29.23 -2.33
C ALA A 99 0.12 28.19 -1.53
N LEU A 100 0.61 26.95 -1.45
CA LEU A 100 0.01 25.87 -0.67
C LEU A 100 0.34 25.96 0.83
N SER A 101 1.51 26.51 1.17
CA SER A 101 2.01 26.63 2.54
C SER A 101 1.00 27.12 3.62
N PRO A 102 0.14 28.13 3.37
CA PRO A 102 -0.82 28.59 4.38
C PRO A 102 -2.08 27.72 4.52
N GLN A 103 -2.25 26.67 3.71
CA GLN A 103 -3.51 25.93 3.64
C GLN A 103 -3.71 24.96 4.82
N PRO A 104 -4.89 24.94 5.45
CA PRO A 104 -5.13 24.13 6.65
C PRO A 104 -5.19 22.62 6.38
N PHE A 105 -5.61 22.21 5.18
CA PHE A 105 -5.78 20.80 4.82
C PHE A 105 -4.45 20.03 4.81
N LEU A 106 -3.32 20.73 4.63
CA LEU A 106 -1.98 20.13 4.72
C LEU A 106 -1.74 19.45 6.06
N ASN A 107 -2.39 19.85 7.16
CA ASN A 107 -2.16 19.32 8.52
C ASN A 107 -2.20 17.79 8.61
N HIS A 108 -3.01 17.15 7.77
CA HIS A 108 -3.14 15.70 7.76
C HIS A 108 -2.02 14.98 6.98
N ILE A 109 -1.28 15.71 6.15
CA ILE A 109 -0.04 15.24 5.49
C ILE A 109 1.16 15.69 6.30
N PHE A 110 1.22 16.96 6.67
CA PHE A 110 2.21 17.51 7.57
C PHE A 110 1.73 18.81 8.24
N ALA A 111 2.23 19.09 9.44
CA ALA A 111 1.97 20.36 10.12
C ALA A 111 3.17 20.82 10.94
N PHE A 112 3.39 22.13 10.94
CA PHE A 112 4.35 22.76 11.82
C PHE A 112 3.65 23.24 13.10
N TYR A 113 4.18 22.90 14.26
CA TYR A 113 3.64 23.23 15.58
C TYR A 113 4.62 24.13 16.35
N LEU A 114 4.09 25.12 17.07
CA LEU A 114 4.84 25.92 18.04
C LEU A 114 4.89 25.16 19.37
N GLY A 115 5.89 24.29 19.52
CA GLY A 115 6.00 23.32 20.60
C GLY A 115 5.44 21.94 20.23
N GLN A 116 5.56 20.98 21.15
CA GLN A 116 5.21 19.59 20.91
C GLN A 116 3.70 19.41 20.72
N PRO A 117 3.22 18.79 19.61
CA PRO A 117 1.80 18.56 19.41
C PRO A 117 1.24 17.57 20.44
N HIS A 118 0.04 17.86 20.96
CA HIS A 118 -0.75 16.95 21.76
C HIS A 118 -1.34 15.87 20.83
N LYS A 119 -1.24 14.60 21.23
CA LYS A 119 -1.90 13.51 20.49
C LYS A 119 -3.42 13.61 20.64
N ARG A 120 -4.15 13.56 19.53
CA ARG A 120 -5.62 13.64 19.51
C ARG A 120 -6.36 12.40 20.04
N ASP A 121 -5.66 11.28 20.29
CA ASP A 121 -6.27 10.02 20.77
C ASP A 121 -5.64 9.48 22.07
N GLU A 122 -5.05 10.36 22.86
CA GLU A 122 -5.15 10.15 24.29
C GLU A 122 -6.06 11.25 24.80
N GLU A 123 -7.31 10.91 25.12
CA GLU A 123 -7.85 11.44 26.36
C GLU A 123 -6.70 11.33 27.36
N SER A 124 -6.04 12.45 27.63
CA SER A 124 -5.37 12.62 28.89
C SER A 124 -6.40 12.11 29.87
N GLU A 125 -6.16 10.94 30.49
CA GLU A 125 -7.03 10.32 31.51
C GLU A 125 -6.98 11.22 32.75
N LEU A 126 -7.27 12.51 32.55
CA LEU A 126 -7.36 13.57 33.52
C LEU A 126 -8.70 13.37 34.21
N LEU A 127 -8.77 12.30 35.00
CA LEU A 127 -9.92 12.09 35.84
C LEU A 127 -9.82 13.09 36.98
N ARG A 128 -10.82 13.97 37.08
CA ARG A 128 -10.98 14.90 38.19
C ARG A 128 -12.24 14.55 38.94
N ALA A 129 -12.16 14.47 40.26
CA ALA A 129 -13.33 14.24 41.09
C ALA A 129 -13.16 14.93 42.45
N LYS A 130 -14.28 15.43 42.99
CA LYS A 130 -14.36 15.75 44.42
C LYS A 130 -14.63 14.47 45.17
N ALA A 131 -13.82 14.21 46.18
CA ALA A 131 -13.93 12.98 46.94
C ALA A 131 -13.61 13.22 48.42
N TRP A 132 -14.14 12.33 49.24
CA TRP A 132 -13.73 12.17 50.62
C TRP A 132 -12.52 11.25 50.68
N ILE A 133 -11.48 11.65 51.39
CA ILE A 133 -10.21 10.94 51.45
C ILE A 133 -9.87 10.62 52.89
N ARG A 134 -9.40 9.39 53.09
CA ARG A 134 -8.84 8.92 54.35
C ARG A 134 -7.43 8.38 54.11
N LYS A 135 -6.44 8.96 54.78
CA LYS A 135 -5.03 8.55 54.75
C LYS A 135 -4.69 7.75 56.01
N GLY A 136 -4.20 6.52 55.87
CA GLY A 136 -3.79 5.62 56.96
C GLY A 136 -4.82 4.55 57.36
N LYS A 137 -4.35 3.51 58.07
CA LYS A 137 -5.11 2.28 58.37
C LYS A 137 -6.09 2.39 59.56
N MET A 138 -5.87 3.28 60.54
CA MET A 138 -6.75 3.43 61.72
C MET A 138 -6.99 4.89 62.17
N MET A 139 -8.23 5.16 62.60
CA MET A 139 -8.74 6.39 63.25
C MET A 139 -8.19 7.75 62.76
N LYS A 140 -8.35 8.06 61.47
CA LYS A 140 -8.22 9.44 60.96
C LYS A 140 -9.52 9.90 60.29
N SER A 141 -9.85 11.18 60.45
CA SER A 141 -11.07 11.79 59.91
C SER A 141 -11.02 11.83 58.38
N TRP A 142 -12.17 11.56 57.74
CA TRP A 142 -12.34 11.77 56.31
C TRP A 142 -12.26 13.27 56.01
N ARG A 143 -11.53 13.64 54.97
CA ARG A 143 -11.38 15.03 54.53
C ARG A 143 -11.84 15.16 53.09
N ARG A 144 -12.48 16.27 52.75
CA ARG A 144 -12.92 16.55 51.38
C ARG A 144 -11.79 17.22 50.62
N ALA A 145 -11.49 16.73 49.43
CA ALA A 145 -10.45 17.28 48.57
C ALA A 145 -10.78 17.09 47.10
N ASP A 146 -10.15 17.90 46.26
CA ASP A 146 -10.14 17.71 44.81
C ASP A 146 -9.06 16.67 44.47
N CYS A 147 -9.46 15.60 43.82
CA CYS A 147 -8.57 14.56 43.31
C CYS A 147 -8.37 14.75 41.81
N LEU A 148 -7.12 14.64 41.37
CA LEU A 148 -6.73 14.65 39.97
C LEU A 148 -5.85 13.43 39.68
N LEU A 149 -6.29 12.52 38.83
CA LEU A 149 -5.44 11.49 38.26
C LEU A 149 -4.83 12.05 36.97
N TYR A 150 -3.51 12.00 36.87
CA TYR A 150 -2.77 12.43 35.68
C TYR A 150 -1.40 11.75 35.66
N ASN A 151 -0.96 11.24 34.52
CA ASN A 151 0.37 10.63 34.34
C ASN A 151 0.76 9.66 35.47
N HIS A 152 -0.08 8.65 35.72
CA HIS A 152 0.14 7.62 36.75
C HIS A 152 0.31 8.17 38.18
N THR A 153 -0.19 9.39 38.43
CA THR A 153 -0.09 10.09 39.69
C THR A 153 -1.48 10.58 40.11
N ILE A 154 -1.86 10.35 41.37
CA ILE A 154 -3.06 10.96 41.95
C ILE A 154 -2.60 12.14 42.80
N ARG A 155 -2.99 13.35 42.40
CA ARG A 155 -2.82 14.56 43.17
C ARG A 155 -4.08 14.83 43.97
N ILE A 156 -3.91 15.07 45.27
CA ILE A 156 -4.98 15.39 46.20
C ILE A 156 -4.74 16.81 46.71
N SER A 157 -5.58 17.74 46.27
CA SER A 157 -5.42 19.13 46.62
C SER A 157 -5.95 19.46 48.01
N LYS A 158 -5.12 20.13 48.81
CA LYS A 158 -5.48 20.58 50.17
C LYS A 158 -5.62 22.09 50.19
N VAL A 159 -6.68 22.59 50.83
CA VAL A 159 -6.88 24.05 50.98
C VAL A 159 -5.87 24.57 52.01
N GLY A 160 -4.89 25.36 51.56
CA GLY A 160 -3.91 26.05 52.44
C GLY A 160 -2.72 25.20 52.91
N GLU A 161 -2.54 23.98 52.38
CA GLU A 161 -1.39 23.09 52.66
C GLU A 161 -0.82 22.53 51.34
N GLU A 162 0.35 21.89 51.38
CA GLU A 162 0.89 21.16 50.23
C GLU A 162 0.05 19.92 49.87
N ASP A 163 -0.14 19.73 48.57
CA ASP A 163 -0.92 18.65 47.98
C ASP A 163 -0.30 17.28 48.28
N ASP A 164 -1.13 16.29 48.60
CA ASP A 164 -0.65 14.91 48.70
C ASP A 164 -0.52 14.34 47.28
N ILE A 165 0.71 14.00 46.87
CA ILE A 165 1.00 13.37 45.57
C ILE A 165 1.21 11.86 45.77
N ILE A 166 0.38 11.06 45.10
CA ILE A 166 0.45 9.59 45.15
C ILE A 166 0.95 9.08 43.81
N LEU A 167 2.13 8.49 43.80
CA LEU A 167 2.65 7.77 42.64
C LEU A 167 2.03 6.37 42.59
N LEU A 168 1.35 6.03 41.49
CA LEU A 168 0.74 4.70 41.32
C LEU A 168 1.78 3.62 40.98
N GLY A 169 2.99 4.01 40.58
CA GLY A 169 4.13 3.12 40.37
C GLY A 169 4.45 2.31 41.63
N GLY A 170 3.92 1.09 41.73
CA GLY A 170 4.10 0.20 42.88
C GLY A 170 2.97 0.21 43.92
N ALA A 171 1.90 0.97 43.68
CA ALA A 171 0.72 0.95 44.53
C ALA A 171 -0.24 -0.18 44.11
N ARG A 172 -0.88 -0.86 45.08
CA ARG A 172 -1.97 -1.81 44.81
C ARG A 172 -3.31 -1.08 44.86
N VAL A 173 -4.11 -1.21 43.81
CA VAL A 173 -5.38 -0.49 43.68
C VAL A 173 -6.56 -1.46 43.58
N ASP A 174 -7.43 -1.42 44.59
CA ASP A 174 -8.59 -2.31 44.71
C ASP A 174 -9.87 -1.52 45.09
N ARG A 175 -11.03 -2.09 44.80
CA ARG A 175 -12.32 -1.62 45.36
C ARG A 175 -12.41 -2.02 46.83
N HIS A 176 -12.88 -1.11 47.70
CA HIS A 176 -13.03 -1.36 49.13
C HIS A 176 -14.33 -0.77 49.69
N ILE A 177 -15.12 -1.58 50.38
CA ILE A 177 -16.39 -1.17 50.98
C ILE A 177 -16.13 -0.59 52.37
N THR A 178 -16.60 0.63 52.62
CA THR A 178 -16.51 1.31 53.92
C THR A 178 -17.91 1.52 54.50
N LYS A 179 -18.01 1.90 55.78
CA LYS A 179 -19.29 2.29 56.41
C LYS A 179 -20.00 3.47 55.71
N ARG A 180 -19.30 4.24 54.87
CA ARG A 180 -19.83 5.39 54.11
C ARG A 180 -20.13 5.07 52.63
N GLY A 181 -19.87 3.84 52.17
CA GLY A 181 -20.04 3.44 50.77
C GLY A 181 -18.78 2.81 50.15
N GLU A 182 -18.87 2.49 48.86
CA GLU A 182 -17.75 1.93 48.08
C GLU A 182 -16.68 2.98 47.80
N SER A 183 -15.42 2.64 48.07
CA SER A 183 -14.27 3.52 47.89
C SER A 183 -13.16 2.85 47.09
N LEU A 184 -12.29 3.67 46.50
CA LEU A 184 -11.03 3.26 45.89
C LEU A 184 -9.97 3.14 46.98
N ARG A 185 -9.42 1.94 47.18
CA ARG A 185 -8.30 1.73 48.10
C ARG A 185 -7.00 1.67 47.31
N ILE A 186 -6.05 2.52 47.69
CA ILE A 186 -4.71 2.60 47.12
C ILE A 186 -3.72 2.28 48.23
N ASP A 187 -3.04 1.14 48.15
CA ASP A 187 -2.02 0.72 49.10
C ASP A 187 -0.64 1.01 48.48
N THR A 188 0.05 2.03 48.97
CA THR A 188 1.44 2.31 48.60
C THR A 188 2.39 1.65 49.61
N PRO A 189 3.69 1.50 49.31
CA PRO A 189 4.65 0.94 50.26
C PRO A 189 4.73 1.72 51.58
N SER A 190 4.45 3.02 51.57
CA SER A 190 4.57 3.91 52.72
C SER A 190 3.25 4.18 53.43
N THR A 191 2.10 4.13 52.75
CA THR A 191 0.82 4.49 53.33
C THR A 191 -0.38 3.95 52.54
N GLN A 192 -1.55 3.94 53.16
CA GLN A 192 -2.79 3.52 52.52
C GLN A 192 -3.73 4.71 52.37
N PHE A 193 -4.36 4.86 51.21
CA PHE A 193 -5.41 5.84 50.97
C PHE A 193 -6.73 5.14 50.66
N CYS A 194 -7.83 5.72 51.15
CA CYS A 194 -9.18 5.39 50.70
C CYS A 194 -9.83 6.65 50.14
N VAL A 195 -10.32 6.59 48.90
CA VAL A 195 -10.97 7.69 48.20
C VAL A 195 -12.43 7.30 47.93
N LEU A 196 -13.37 8.01 48.56
CA LEU A 196 -14.81 7.83 48.42
C LEU A 196 -15.33 8.97 47.53
N PHE A 197 -15.67 8.65 46.29
CA PHE A 197 -16.13 9.63 45.30
C PHE A 197 -17.56 10.07 45.60
N ASP A 198 -17.85 11.36 45.37
CA ASP A 198 -19.21 11.91 45.52
C ASP A 198 -20.18 11.27 44.49
N ASP A 199 -19.67 10.92 43.30
CA ASP A 199 -20.40 10.19 42.27
C ASP A 199 -19.93 8.71 42.20
N PRO A 200 -20.81 7.72 42.41
CA PRO A 200 -20.46 6.30 42.31
C PRO A 200 -19.97 5.85 40.93
N SER A 201 -20.40 6.51 39.84
CA SER A 201 -19.98 6.13 38.48
C SER A 201 -18.48 6.40 38.25
N SER A 202 -17.96 7.44 38.90
CA SER A 202 -16.54 7.82 38.88
C SER A 202 -15.62 6.73 39.44
N LEU A 203 -16.06 5.95 40.43
CA LEU A 203 -15.24 4.89 41.05
C LEU A 203 -14.75 3.86 40.02
N HIS A 204 -15.61 3.47 39.07
CA HIS A 204 -15.26 2.47 38.06
C HIS A 204 -14.18 2.99 37.10
N SER A 205 -14.36 4.22 36.58
CA SER A 205 -13.39 4.87 35.69
C SER A 205 -12.04 5.05 36.36
N TRP A 206 -12.02 5.47 37.63
CA TRP A 206 -10.78 5.64 38.40
C TRP A 206 -10.07 4.32 38.71
N ILE A 207 -10.78 3.24 39.05
CA ILE A 207 -10.16 1.90 39.23
C ILE A 207 -9.52 1.43 37.92
N THR A 208 -10.22 1.56 36.81
CA THR A 208 -9.75 1.14 35.48
C THR A 208 -8.51 1.92 35.07
N ALA A 209 -8.53 3.25 35.19
CA ALA A 209 -7.37 4.11 34.89
C ALA A 209 -6.17 3.82 35.81
N CYS A 210 -6.41 3.59 37.12
CA CYS A 210 -5.34 3.20 38.04
C CYS A 210 -4.74 1.82 37.73
N ARG A 211 -5.54 0.84 37.30
CA ARG A 211 -5.03 -0.49 36.94
C ARG A 211 -4.24 -0.51 35.63
N LYS A 212 -4.61 0.35 34.67
CA LYS A 212 -3.81 0.57 33.45
C LYS A 212 -2.40 1.13 33.74
N SER A 213 -2.16 1.68 34.93
CA SER A 213 -0.86 2.25 35.34
C SER A 213 0.14 1.26 35.92
N GLU A 214 -0.19 -0.04 36.01
CA GLU A 214 0.80 -1.06 36.40
C GLU A 214 1.81 -1.29 35.26
N ILE A 215 3.11 -1.06 35.54
CA ILE A 215 4.18 -1.31 34.57
C ILE A 215 4.24 -2.83 34.29
N SER A 216 3.69 -3.21 33.14
CA SER A 216 3.80 -4.55 32.54
C SER A 216 5.26 -4.87 32.22
N SER A 217 5.61 -6.16 32.18
CA SER A 217 6.93 -6.61 31.70
C SER A 217 7.17 -6.28 30.23
N ARG A 218 6.10 -5.97 29.48
CA ARG A 218 6.13 -5.44 28.12
C ARG A 218 5.54 -4.04 28.11
N CYS A 219 6.32 -3.06 27.69
CA CYS A 219 5.91 -1.66 27.56
C CYS A 219 6.02 -1.21 26.11
N ASP A 220 4.93 -0.69 25.56
CA ASP A 220 4.89 -0.13 24.22
C ASP A 220 4.67 1.39 24.27
N LEU A 221 5.70 2.10 23.82
CA LEU A 221 5.77 3.54 23.71
C LEU A 221 6.14 3.94 22.28
N SER A 222 5.81 3.13 21.29
CA SER A 222 6.02 3.50 19.89
C SER A 222 5.11 4.64 19.46
N ASP A 223 5.58 5.40 18.47
CA ASP A 223 4.80 6.46 17.82
C ASP A 223 4.39 7.58 18.78
N ARG A 224 5.01 7.67 19.97
CA ARG A 224 4.66 8.59 21.06
C ARG A 224 5.23 10.00 20.88
N SER A 225 5.97 10.25 19.81
CA SER A 225 6.68 11.50 19.57
C SER A 225 7.60 11.90 20.74
N LEU A 226 8.18 10.91 21.41
CA LEU A 226 9.03 11.13 22.57
C LEU A 226 10.39 11.70 22.15
N LEU A 227 10.84 12.73 22.88
CA LEU A 227 12.23 13.19 22.87
C LEU A 227 13.06 12.51 23.96
N LEU A 228 12.43 12.19 25.09
CA LEU A 228 13.01 11.47 26.21
C LEU A 228 12.08 10.32 26.61
N VAL A 229 12.68 9.21 27.03
CA VAL A 229 12.00 8.06 27.62
C VAL A 229 11.39 8.47 28.97
N PRO A 230 10.12 8.17 29.23
CA PRO A 230 9.47 8.55 30.49
C PRO A 230 10.19 8.06 31.76
N ASP A 231 10.43 8.97 32.72
CA ASP A 231 11.19 8.71 33.94
C ASP A 231 10.66 7.55 34.79
N HIS A 232 9.34 7.34 34.78
CA HIS A 232 8.67 6.29 35.57
C HIS A 232 9.11 4.87 35.19
N ILE A 233 9.60 4.67 33.96
CA ILE A 233 10.15 3.39 33.49
C ILE A 233 11.44 3.04 34.25
N PHE A 234 12.20 4.04 34.66
CA PHE A 234 13.42 3.86 35.45
C PHE A 234 13.16 3.79 36.95
N SER A 235 11.90 3.70 37.40
CA SER A 235 11.56 3.46 38.81
C SER A 235 12.08 2.08 39.28
N SER A 236 12.18 1.88 40.61
CA SER A 236 12.65 0.60 41.18
C SER A 236 11.81 -0.60 40.71
N LYS A 237 10.49 -0.44 40.54
CA LYS A 237 9.59 -1.45 39.98
C LYS A 237 9.80 -1.63 38.47
N GLY A 238 9.97 -0.54 37.71
CA GLY A 238 10.24 -0.62 36.26
C GLY A 238 11.55 -1.36 35.94
N ARG A 239 12.64 -1.02 36.65
CA ARG A 239 13.95 -1.68 36.51
C ARG A 239 13.93 -3.18 36.85
N SER A 240 12.99 -3.63 37.68
CA SER A 240 12.92 -5.01 38.19
C SER A 240 11.91 -5.91 37.46
N VAL A 241 11.12 -5.37 36.54
CA VAL A 241 10.07 -6.15 35.83
C VAL A 241 10.14 -6.03 34.31
N LEU A 242 10.70 -4.94 33.77
CA LEU A 242 10.65 -4.68 32.33
C LEU A 242 11.61 -5.59 31.54
N THR A 243 11.04 -6.37 30.63
CA THR A 243 11.77 -7.28 29.73
C THR A 243 11.61 -6.90 28.26
N HIS A 244 10.53 -6.21 27.88
CA HIS A 244 10.32 -5.72 26.51
C HIS A 244 9.98 -4.23 26.53
N LEU A 245 10.68 -3.46 25.72
CA LEU A 245 10.46 -2.03 25.56
C LEU A 245 10.42 -1.68 24.07
N ASN A 246 9.26 -1.24 23.60
CA ASN A 246 9.09 -0.71 22.24
C ASN A 246 9.10 0.82 22.29
N LEU A 247 10.07 1.42 21.62
CA LEU A 247 10.26 2.87 21.48
C LEU A 247 10.34 3.28 20.01
N ARG A 248 9.83 2.44 19.11
CA ARG A 248 9.83 2.66 17.66
C ARG A 248 9.19 4.01 17.28
N ARG A 249 9.68 4.62 16.19
CA ARG A 249 9.05 5.81 15.57
C ARG A 249 8.88 7.00 16.53
N ASN A 250 9.86 7.24 17.38
CA ASN A 250 9.98 8.43 18.23
C ASN A 250 11.07 9.38 17.69
N SER A 251 11.50 10.38 18.46
CA SER A 251 12.60 11.29 18.13
C SER A 251 13.56 11.39 19.33
N LEU A 252 13.93 10.24 19.88
CA LEU A 252 14.67 10.16 21.14
C LEU A 252 16.05 10.80 21.05
N LEU A 253 16.40 11.57 22.08
CA LEU A 253 17.66 12.29 22.17
C LEU A 253 18.75 11.46 22.83
N ILE A 254 19.97 11.64 22.34
CA ILE A 254 21.22 11.16 22.94
C ILE A 254 21.99 12.35 23.54
N ARG A 255 22.71 12.13 24.64
CA ARG A 255 23.41 13.19 25.39
C ARG A 255 24.47 13.90 24.54
N ALA A 256 25.05 13.21 23.56
CA ALA A 256 26.07 13.75 22.67
C ALA A 256 25.57 14.92 21.77
N ASN A 257 24.25 15.06 21.57
CA ASN A 257 23.68 16.02 20.61
C ASN A 257 23.18 17.33 21.25
N SER A 258 23.24 17.52 22.57
CA SER A 258 22.79 18.77 23.21
C SER A 258 23.92 19.79 23.31
N ILE A 259 23.91 20.80 22.44
CA ILE A 259 24.74 21.99 22.58
C ILE A 259 24.08 22.91 23.63
N SER A 260 24.85 23.29 24.64
CA SER A 260 24.58 24.31 25.68
C SER A 260 23.84 23.88 26.97
N SER A 261 24.61 23.97 28.06
CA SER A 261 24.25 24.45 29.41
C SER A 261 22.76 24.43 29.82
N SER A 262 22.34 23.39 30.55
CA SER A 262 21.19 23.45 31.46
C SER A 262 21.44 22.57 32.71
N PRO A 263 20.96 22.95 33.91
CA PRO A 263 21.42 22.37 35.17
C PRO A 263 20.66 21.09 35.56
N ALA A 264 21.40 20.12 36.13
CA ALA A 264 21.00 18.78 36.62
C ALA A 264 20.65 17.72 35.53
N PRO A 265 21.06 16.43 35.71
CA PRO A 265 20.84 15.41 34.71
C PRO A 265 19.39 14.90 34.80
N LEU A 266 18.53 15.35 33.88
CA LEU A 266 17.24 14.71 33.64
C LEU A 266 17.47 13.23 33.26
N LEU A 267 16.65 12.34 33.81
CA LEU A 267 16.51 10.95 33.34
C LEU A 267 15.76 10.94 32.00
N GLY A 268 15.75 9.81 31.30
CA GLY A 268 15.00 9.67 30.05
C GLY A 268 15.82 9.75 28.76
N TRP A 269 17.13 9.94 28.84
CA TRP A 269 17.96 9.84 27.64
C TRP A 269 18.02 8.39 27.17
N VAL A 270 18.31 8.16 25.89
CA VAL A 270 18.50 6.79 25.37
C VAL A 270 19.58 6.07 26.17
N GLU A 271 20.63 6.77 26.62
CA GLU A 271 21.69 6.20 27.43
C GLU A 271 21.19 5.64 28.77
N ASP A 272 20.11 6.19 29.35
CA ASP A 272 19.55 5.74 30.62
C ASP A 272 18.80 4.40 30.51
N ILE A 273 18.46 3.95 29.30
CA ILE A 273 17.91 2.60 29.02
C ILE A 273 18.86 1.50 29.52
N GLY A 274 20.17 1.74 29.54
CA GLY A 274 21.16 0.83 30.10
C GLY A 274 20.91 0.44 31.57
N ARG A 275 20.08 1.19 32.31
CA ARG A 275 19.67 0.88 33.68
C ARG A 275 18.67 -0.27 33.78
N LEU A 276 18.05 -0.68 32.67
CA LEU A 276 17.00 -1.70 32.62
C LEU A 276 17.61 -3.11 32.44
N SER A 277 18.35 -3.57 33.45
CA SER A 277 19.19 -4.78 33.37
C SER A 277 18.48 -6.10 32.99
N LEU A 278 17.16 -6.20 33.14
CA LEU A 278 16.37 -7.38 32.78
C LEU A 278 15.81 -7.33 31.35
N LEU A 279 16.11 -6.27 30.59
CA LEU A 279 15.59 -6.08 29.25
C LEU A 279 16.12 -7.16 28.28
N GLN A 280 15.20 -7.81 27.59
CA GLN A 280 15.45 -8.86 26.60
C GLN A 280 15.14 -8.37 25.18
N HIS A 281 14.11 -7.54 25.02
CA HIS A 281 13.69 -6.99 23.73
C HIS A 281 13.67 -5.46 23.78
N LEU A 282 14.38 -4.83 22.85
CA LEU A 282 14.41 -3.37 22.70
C LEU A 282 14.20 -3.00 21.23
N ASP A 283 13.17 -2.20 20.96
CA ASP A 283 12.93 -1.62 19.64
C ASP A 283 13.16 -0.10 19.68
N LEU A 284 14.22 0.36 19.03
CA LEU A 284 14.58 1.77 18.84
C LEU A 284 14.50 2.16 17.36
N SER A 285 13.77 1.41 16.54
CA SER A 285 13.67 1.69 15.11
C SER A 285 13.06 3.06 14.82
N SER A 286 13.48 3.70 13.74
CA SER A 286 12.94 4.98 13.26
C SER A 286 13.03 6.12 14.28
N ASN A 287 14.17 6.26 14.98
CA ASN A 287 14.42 7.34 15.96
C ASN A 287 15.43 8.40 15.48
N ARG A 288 16.01 8.25 14.29
CA ARG A 288 17.10 9.09 13.74
C ARG A 288 18.35 9.17 14.62
N LEU A 289 18.66 8.08 15.32
CA LEU A 289 19.91 7.99 16.07
C LEU A 289 21.09 8.07 15.09
N VAL A 290 21.97 9.06 15.28
CA VAL A 290 23.17 9.25 14.45
C VAL A 290 24.31 8.35 14.90
N SER A 291 24.35 8.02 16.19
CA SER A 291 25.36 7.14 16.78
C SER A 291 24.72 6.13 17.73
N PHE A 292 25.39 4.98 17.87
CA PHE A 292 24.95 3.94 18.79
C PHE A 292 25.31 4.34 20.23
N PRO A 293 24.35 4.37 21.18
CA PRO A 293 24.62 4.69 22.59
C PRO A 293 25.40 3.55 23.29
N PRO A 294 26.66 3.75 23.73
CA PRO A 294 27.48 2.66 24.27
C PRO A 294 26.92 1.99 25.53
N THR A 295 26.11 2.70 26.32
CA THR A 295 25.48 2.13 27.52
C THR A 295 24.45 1.05 27.20
N LEU A 296 23.87 1.04 25.99
CA LEU A 296 22.99 -0.05 25.57
C LEU A 296 23.72 -1.40 25.49
N SER A 297 25.03 -1.38 25.21
CA SER A 297 25.85 -2.60 25.19
C SER A 297 25.96 -3.28 26.57
N GLN A 298 25.61 -2.59 27.66
CA GLN A 298 25.64 -3.15 29.02
C GLN A 298 24.43 -4.05 29.33
N LEU A 299 23.42 -4.08 28.46
CA LEU A 299 22.22 -4.90 28.60
C LEU A 299 22.50 -6.36 28.24
N SER A 300 23.21 -7.08 29.12
CA SER A 300 23.66 -8.46 28.87
C SER A 300 22.52 -9.48 28.66
N ASN A 301 21.30 -9.18 29.13
CA ASN A 301 20.12 -10.03 28.92
C ASN A 301 19.41 -9.80 27.57
N LEU A 302 19.87 -8.82 26.78
CA LEU A 302 19.22 -8.47 25.52
C LEU A 302 19.39 -9.59 24.49
N THR A 303 18.26 -10.10 24.00
CA THR A 303 18.18 -11.15 22.97
C THR A 303 17.78 -10.57 21.61
N CYS A 304 17.03 -9.47 21.60
CA CYS A 304 16.57 -8.81 20.38
C CYS A 304 16.78 -7.30 20.48
N LEU A 305 17.49 -6.74 19.50
CA LEU A 305 17.71 -5.31 19.37
C LEU A 305 17.34 -4.86 17.95
N SER A 306 16.37 -3.96 17.85
CA SER A 306 16.03 -3.30 16.58
C SER A 306 16.50 -1.85 16.62
N LEU A 307 17.34 -1.49 15.65
CA LEU A 307 17.86 -0.14 15.41
C LEU A 307 17.60 0.28 13.95
N SER A 308 16.64 -0.37 13.28
CA SER A 308 16.37 -0.12 11.86
C SER A 308 15.84 1.29 11.61
N GLY A 309 16.11 1.88 10.45
CA GLY A 309 15.61 3.21 10.09
C GLY A 309 16.20 4.35 10.93
N ASN A 310 17.44 4.20 11.39
CA ASN A 310 18.20 5.25 12.05
C ASN A 310 19.27 5.82 11.09
N GLN A 311 20.22 6.59 11.59
CA GLN A 311 21.28 7.25 10.83
C GLN A 311 22.66 6.79 11.29
N LEU A 312 22.75 5.56 11.79
CA LEU A 312 23.98 5.00 12.35
C LEU A 312 25.03 4.83 11.25
N ASP A 313 26.20 5.41 11.44
CA ASP A 313 27.35 5.29 10.54
C ASP A 313 28.32 4.15 10.95
N THR A 314 28.35 3.84 12.24
CA THR A 314 29.24 2.85 12.86
C THR A 314 28.58 2.15 14.06
N LEU A 315 29.13 0.99 14.44
CA LEU A 315 28.82 0.31 15.70
C LEU A 315 30.04 0.33 16.63
N PRO A 316 29.84 0.44 17.96
CA PRO A 316 30.94 0.53 18.91
C PRO A 316 31.53 -0.86 19.18
N ILE A 317 32.80 -0.89 19.59
CA ILE A 317 33.49 -2.13 20.00
C ILE A 317 32.78 -2.85 21.15
N HIS A 318 32.04 -2.10 21.97
CA HIS A 318 31.33 -2.60 23.15
C HIS A 318 30.16 -3.52 22.80
N ILE A 319 29.74 -3.61 21.53
CA ILE A 319 28.68 -4.52 21.08
C ILE A 319 28.92 -5.98 21.51
N ARG A 320 30.19 -6.39 21.67
CA ARG A 320 30.59 -7.71 22.22
C ARG A 320 29.96 -8.06 23.57
N LEU A 321 29.58 -7.06 24.37
CA LEU A 321 29.02 -7.26 25.70
C LEU A 321 27.57 -7.77 25.65
N LEU A 322 26.89 -7.67 24.50
CA LEU A 322 25.57 -8.23 24.26
C LEU A 322 25.65 -9.74 23.98
N VAL A 323 26.23 -10.49 24.92
CA VAL A 323 26.60 -11.90 24.75
C VAL A 323 25.40 -12.81 24.44
N ASN A 324 24.19 -12.44 24.84
CA ASN A 324 22.95 -13.21 24.61
C ASN A 324 22.16 -12.75 23.37
N LEU A 325 22.70 -11.82 22.57
CA LEU A 325 21.99 -11.27 21.42
C LEU A 325 21.77 -12.35 20.36
N ASN A 326 20.50 -12.57 20.02
CA ASN A 326 20.08 -13.55 19.03
C ASN A 326 19.63 -12.89 17.71
N SER A 327 19.01 -11.72 17.81
CA SER A 327 18.50 -10.95 16.68
C SER A 327 18.95 -9.49 16.76
N LEU A 328 19.56 -9.00 15.68
CA LEU A 328 20.00 -7.62 15.52
C LEU A 328 19.52 -7.08 14.17
N ASP A 329 18.64 -6.09 14.21
CA ASP A 329 18.18 -5.39 13.00
C ASP A 329 18.86 -4.02 12.90
N LEU A 330 19.71 -3.87 11.88
CA LEU A 330 20.44 -2.64 11.55
C LEU A 330 20.04 -2.12 10.18
N SER A 331 18.93 -2.61 9.61
CA SER A 331 18.52 -2.22 8.27
C SER A 331 18.20 -0.74 8.18
N ASN A 332 18.35 -0.16 6.99
CA ASN A 332 18.03 1.26 6.75
C ASN A 332 18.83 2.20 7.67
N ASN A 333 20.16 2.07 7.66
CA ASN A 333 21.12 2.92 8.34
C ASN A 333 22.21 3.38 7.34
N TRP A 334 23.30 3.98 7.81
CA TRP A 334 24.40 4.47 6.97
C TRP A 334 25.71 3.70 7.20
N LEU A 335 25.63 2.44 7.66
CA LEU A 335 26.78 1.63 7.98
C LEU A 335 27.61 1.32 6.72
N THR A 336 28.94 1.41 6.86
CA THR A 336 29.90 1.05 5.79
C THR A 336 30.77 -0.15 6.15
N ASP A 337 30.90 -0.47 7.44
CA ASP A 337 31.58 -1.66 7.96
C ASP A 337 30.95 -2.11 9.31
N LEU A 338 31.36 -3.27 9.83
CA LEU A 338 30.97 -3.80 11.14
C LEU A 338 32.21 -4.07 12.00
N PRO A 339 32.20 -3.73 13.30
CA PRO A 339 33.32 -4.02 14.19
C PRO A 339 33.50 -5.53 14.34
N PHE A 340 34.75 -5.99 14.30
CA PHE A 340 35.08 -7.41 14.44
C PHE A 340 34.56 -8.03 15.76
N GLN A 341 34.44 -7.21 16.80
CA GLN A 341 33.90 -7.57 18.12
C GLN A 341 32.45 -8.08 18.08
N LEU A 342 31.68 -7.81 17.02
CA LEU A 342 30.34 -8.39 16.84
C LEU A 342 30.37 -9.92 16.78
N THR A 343 31.51 -10.51 16.37
CA THR A 343 31.72 -11.97 16.32
C THR A 343 31.66 -12.64 17.69
N GLU A 344 31.83 -11.89 18.78
CA GLU A 344 31.71 -12.38 20.15
C GLU A 344 30.24 -12.61 20.57
N CYS A 345 29.27 -12.09 19.81
CA CYS A 345 27.84 -12.37 19.99
C CYS A 345 27.50 -13.78 19.44
N THR A 346 27.97 -14.82 20.14
CA THR A 346 27.95 -16.22 19.63
C THR A 346 26.55 -16.81 19.40
N TYR A 347 25.50 -16.25 20.02
CA TYR A 347 24.11 -16.66 19.82
C TYR A 347 23.40 -15.91 18.68
N LEU A 348 24.08 -14.99 17.99
CA LEU A 348 23.51 -14.20 16.91
C LEU A 348 23.19 -15.10 15.72
N THR A 349 21.91 -15.17 15.37
CA THR A 349 21.39 -15.98 14.25
C THR A 349 20.67 -15.13 13.21
N HIS A 350 20.10 -14.01 13.64
CA HIS A 350 19.41 -13.07 12.77
C HIS A 350 20.16 -11.74 12.75
N LEU A 351 20.71 -11.39 11.60
CA LEU A 351 21.37 -10.11 11.38
C LEU A 351 20.85 -9.50 10.08
N ASN A 352 20.20 -8.34 10.18
CA ASN A 352 19.70 -7.62 9.01
C ASN A 352 20.56 -6.39 8.74
N LEU A 353 21.26 -6.39 7.61
CA LEU A 353 22.14 -5.30 7.14
C LEU A 353 21.61 -4.62 5.89
N SER A 354 20.38 -4.94 5.49
CA SER A 354 19.78 -4.41 4.28
C SER A 354 19.70 -2.87 4.33
N PHE A 355 19.87 -2.22 3.20
CA PHE A 355 19.74 -0.79 3.04
C PHE A 355 20.74 0.01 3.89
N ASN A 356 22.01 -0.34 3.77
CA ASN A 356 23.15 0.39 4.33
C ASN A 356 24.04 0.87 3.17
N ARG A 357 25.31 1.20 3.44
CA ARG A 357 26.28 1.71 2.46
C ARG A 357 27.47 0.76 2.30
N PHE A 358 27.25 -0.54 2.45
CA PHE A 358 28.31 -1.54 2.30
C PHE A 358 28.73 -1.64 0.84
N LYS A 359 30.01 -1.35 0.54
CA LYS A 359 30.61 -1.51 -0.79
C LYS A 359 31.17 -2.92 -1.05
N LYS A 360 31.47 -3.63 0.03
CA LYS A 360 31.98 -5.01 0.05
C LYS A 360 31.29 -5.76 1.18
N ILE A 361 31.30 -7.09 1.10
CA ILE A 361 30.87 -7.97 2.19
C ILE A 361 31.79 -7.73 3.40
N PRO A 362 31.26 -7.33 4.58
CA PRO A 362 32.08 -7.12 5.77
C PRO A 362 32.79 -8.40 6.23
N LEU A 363 34.10 -8.32 6.51
CA LEU A 363 34.89 -9.47 6.99
C LEU A 363 34.34 -10.07 8.30
N THR A 364 33.64 -9.26 9.08
CA THR A 364 32.94 -9.67 10.30
C THR A 364 31.90 -10.77 10.02
N LEU A 365 31.19 -10.72 8.88
CA LEU A 365 30.23 -11.77 8.49
C LEU A 365 30.89 -13.14 8.28
N HIS A 366 32.15 -13.18 7.86
CA HIS A 366 32.88 -14.44 7.66
C HIS A 366 33.06 -15.23 8.97
N HIS A 367 33.04 -14.53 10.11
CA HIS A 367 33.31 -15.09 11.42
C HIS A 367 32.04 -15.33 12.25
N LEU A 368 30.88 -14.80 11.82
CA LEU A 368 29.57 -14.99 12.46
C LEU A 368 28.96 -16.34 12.11
N LYS A 369 29.39 -17.39 12.81
CA LYS A 369 29.01 -18.80 12.53
C LYS A 369 27.51 -19.10 12.64
N GLY A 370 26.77 -18.36 13.47
CA GLY A 370 25.34 -18.57 13.68
C GLY A 370 24.45 -17.91 12.60
N VAL A 371 24.99 -16.95 11.85
CA VAL A 371 24.23 -16.17 10.85
C VAL A 371 24.30 -16.86 9.50
N THR A 372 23.31 -17.72 9.22
CA THR A 372 23.21 -18.47 7.96
C THR A 372 22.42 -17.74 6.87
N ILE A 373 21.66 -16.72 7.24
CA ILE A 373 20.87 -15.89 6.33
C ILE A 373 21.53 -14.51 6.23
N TRP A 374 22.06 -14.18 5.05
CA TRP A 374 22.72 -12.92 4.80
C TRP A 374 21.76 -11.96 4.10
N LYS A 375 21.24 -10.99 4.87
CA LYS A 375 20.35 -9.93 4.38
C LYS A 375 21.16 -8.67 4.06
N LEU A 376 21.47 -8.47 2.79
CA LEU A 376 22.34 -7.41 2.27
C LEU A 376 21.68 -6.61 1.13
N ALA A 377 20.37 -6.71 0.96
CA ALA A 377 19.63 -5.95 -0.05
C ALA A 377 19.87 -4.43 0.08
N GLY A 378 19.80 -3.65 -0.99
CA GLY A 378 19.83 -2.18 -0.93
C GLY A 378 21.17 -1.56 -0.51
N ASN A 379 22.28 -2.26 -0.70
CA ASN A 379 23.63 -1.77 -0.40
C ASN A 379 24.35 -1.30 -1.68
N GLU A 380 25.64 -0.96 -1.56
CA GLU A 380 26.48 -0.52 -2.67
C GLU A 380 27.46 -1.62 -3.12
N LEU A 381 27.08 -2.91 -2.97
CA LEU A 381 27.99 -4.02 -3.24
C LEU A 381 28.31 -4.12 -4.73
N ILE A 382 29.60 -4.22 -5.06
CA ILE A 382 30.08 -4.34 -6.45
C ILE A 382 30.40 -5.79 -6.81
N GLU A 383 30.81 -6.60 -5.84
CA GLU A 383 31.17 -8.01 -6.05
C GLU A 383 30.81 -8.88 -4.86
N PHE A 384 30.56 -10.16 -5.13
CA PHE A 384 30.46 -11.20 -4.11
C PHE A 384 31.79 -11.97 -4.03
N ASN A 385 32.73 -11.46 -3.24
CA ASN A 385 34.06 -12.03 -3.07
C ASN A 385 34.17 -12.69 -1.68
N VAL A 386 33.62 -13.89 -1.57
CA VAL A 386 33.54 -14.65 -0.32
C VAL A 386 34.22 -16.00 -0.51
N PRO A 387 35.18 -16.39 0.37
CA PRO A 387 35.82 -17.70 0.29
C PRO A 387 34.82 -18.85 0.40
N TYR A 388 35.10 -19.95 -0.29
CA TYR A 388 34.16 -21.06 -0.41
C TYR A 388 33.86 -21.73 0.95
N GLU A 389 34.81 -21.70 1.90
CA GLU A 389 34.63 -22.22 3.27
C GLU A 389 33.57 -21.45 4.05
N ILE A 390 33.37 -20.18 3.71
CA ILE A 390 32.34 -19.33 4.32
C ILE A 390 31.00 -19.56 3.63
N VAL A 391 31.00 -19.67 2.30
CA VAL A 391 29.78 -19.94 1.51
C VAL A 391 29.08 -21.22 1.96
N GLN A 392 29.84 -22.27 2.34
CA GLN A 392 29.29 -23.51 2.90
C GLN A 392 28.43 -23.34 4.16
N ARG A 393 28.50 -22.19 4.84
CA ARG A 393 27.71 -21.90 6.05
C ARG A 393 26.47 -21.06 5.77
N ILE A 394 26.36 -20.51 4.57
CA ILE A 394 25.26 -19.64 4.15
C ILE A 394 24.14 -20.53 3.59
N ASP A 395 22.93 -20.37 4.11
CA ASP A 395 21.71 -21.02 3.61
C ASP A 395 20.95 -20.09 2.66
N LYS A 396 20.87 -18.79 2.99
CA LYS A 396 20.14 -17.81 2.18
C LYS A 396 20.96 -16.54 1.99
N LEU A 397 20.95 -16.02 0.77
CA LEU A 397 21.69 -14.84 0.37
C LEU A 397 20.75 -13.86 -0.35
N ASP A 398 20.48 -12.72 0.28
CA ASP A 398 19.69 -11.63 -0.30
C ASP A 398 20.63 -10.46 -0.66
N LEU A 399 20.82 -10.27 -1.96
CA LEU A 399 21.69 -9.25 -2.58
C LEU A 399 20.90 -8.30 -3.47
N ARG A 400 19.58 -8.18 -3.28
CA ARG A 400 18.74 -7.30 -4.10
C ARG A 400 19.21 -5.85 -4.10
N HIS A 401 18.88 -5.07 -5.12
CA HIS A 401 19.16 -3.63 -5.17
C HIS A 401 20.61 -3.29 -4.77
N ASN A 402 21.57 -3.93 -5.43
CA ASN A 402 22.99 -3.62 -5.29
C ASN A 402 23.56 -3.19 -6.65
N SER A 403 24.85 -2.86 -6.67
CA SER A 403 25.58 -2.47 -7.88
C SER A 403 26.49 -3.60 -8.36
N LEU A 404 26.01 -4.84 -8.30
CA LEU A 404 26.83 -6.01 -8.60
C LEU A 404 27.36 -5.94 -10.04
N SER A 405 28.63 -6.33 -10.18
CA SER A 405 29.35 -6.39 -11.43
C SER A 405 28.60 -7.23 -12.47
N ARG A 406 28.95 -7.02 -13.74
CA ARG A 406 28.30 -7.64 -14.90
C ARG A 406 28.09 -9.16 -14.80
N THR A 407 29.02 -9.86 -14.14
CA THR A 407 28.95 -11.30 -13.95
C THR A 407 28.85 -11.62 -12.47
N PHE A 408 27.87 -12.46 -12.11
CA PHE A 408 27.72 -13.00 -10.77
C PHE A 408 28.05 -14.49 -10.74
N ARG A 409 28.90 -14.86 -9.78
CA ARG A 409 29.36 -16.23 -9.52
C ARG A 409 29.47 -16.42 -8.02
N VAL A 410 29.23 -17.64 -7.58
CA VAL A 410 29.47 -18.05 -6.19
C VAL A 410 30.53 -19.15 -6.21
N PRO A 411 31.72 -18.94 -5.60
CA PRO A 411 32.70 -20.01 -5.47
C PRO A 411 32.14 -21.04 -4.49
N SER A 412 31.96 -22.28 -4.95
CA SER A 412 31.38 -23.33 -4.13
C SER A 412 31.95 -24.71 -4.46
N PRO A 413 32.31 -25.52 -3.46
CA PRO A 413 32.72 -26.91 -3.65
C PRO A 413 31.49 -27.83 -3.74
N PRO A 414 31.68 -29.11 -4.08
CA PRO A 414 30.60 -30.11 -4.01
C PRO A 414 30.00 -30.20 -2.60
N GLY A 415 28.66 -30.23 -2.49
CA GLY A 415 27.96 -30.33 -1.19
C GLY A 415 27.68 -28.98 -0.51
N ASP A 416 27.41 -27.96 -1.31
CA ASP A 416 27.03 -26.61 -0.85
C ASP A 416 25.75 -26.60 -0.01
N ARG A 417 25.54 -25.57 0.82
CA ARG A 417 24.31 -25.41 1.63
C ARG A 417 23.39 -24.30 1.15
N LEU A 418 23.85 -23.51 0.18
CA LEU A 418 23.18 -22.30 -0.27
C LEU A 418 21.90 -22.66 -1.01
N SER A 419 20.77 -22.56 -0.32
CA SER A 419 19.47 -23.01 -0.82
C SER A 419 18.65 -21.88 -1.43
N HIS A 420 18.91 -20.61 -1.07
CA HIS A 420 18.20 -19.45 -1.62
C HIS A 420 19.18 -18.35 -2.03
N ILE A 421 19.00 -17.82 -3.24
CA ILE A 421 19.70 -16.62 -3.70
C ILE A 421 18.68 -15.65 -4.28
N ASP A 422 18.75 -14.41 -3.84
CA ASP A 422 17.97 -13.31 -4.38
C ASP A 422 18.89 -12.23 -4.94
N LEU A 423 18.85 -12.06 -6.27
CA LEU A 423 19.68 -11.13 -7.03
C LEU A 423 18.88 -9.98 -7.62
N ARG A 424 17.56 -9.90 -7.38
CA ARG A 424 16.66 -8.97 -8.10
C ARG A 424 17.18 -7.54 -8.07
N ASP A 425 16.87 -6.78 -9.12
CA ASP A 425 17.13 -5.35 -9.14
C ASP A 425 18.64 -5.00 -9.05
N ASN A 426 19.48 -5.79 -9.72
CA ASN A 426 20.89 -5.48 -9.97
C ASN A 426 21.07 -5.11 -11.46
N PRO A 427 20.88 -3.84 -11.85
CA PRO A 427 20.73 -3.45 -13.27
C PRO A 427 22.00 -3.63 -14.10
N SER A 428 23.17 -3.70 -13.45
CA SER A 428 24.45 -3.92 -14.14
C SER A 428 24.69 -5.39 -14.50
N LEU A 429 23.93 -6.31 -13.92
CA LEU A 429 24.19 -7.74 -13.97
C LEU A 429 23.55 -8.34 -15.23
N SER A 430 24.39 -8.87 -16.13
CA SER A 430 23.97 -9.44 -17.41
C SER A 430 24.26 -10.93 -17.55
N THR A 431 25.03 -11.51 -16.63
CA THR A 431 25.43 -12.91 -16.66
C THR A 431 25.39 -13.52 -15.25
N VAL A 432 24.64 -14.60 -15.07
CA VAL A 432 24.59 -15.39 -13.82
C VAL A 432 25.04 -16.81 -14.12
N GLN A 433 26.06 -17.27 -13.39
CA GLN A 433 26.62 -18.62 -13.54
C GLN A 433 26.59 -19.34 -12.19
N LEU A 434 25.60 -20.23 -12.03
CA LEU A 434 25.34 -20.97 -10.78
C LEU A 434 25.31 -22.49 -11.01
N MET A 435 25.98 -22.97 -12.06
CA MET A 435 26.06 -24.40 -12.41
C MET A 435 26.72 -25.25 -11.32
N ASN A 436 27.53 -24.64 -10.45
CA ASN A 436 28.23 -25.31 -9.36
C ASN A 436 27.41 -25.40 -8.06
N LEU A 437 26.21 -24.81 -7.98
CA LEU A 437 25.38 -24.80 -6.77
C LEU A 437 24.31 -25.88 -6.81
N SER A 438 24.65 -27.08 -6.34
CA SER A 438 23.78 -28.25 -6.40
C SER A 438 22.63 -28.25 -5.39
N SER A 439 22.76 -27.46 -4.32
CA SER A 439 21.76 -27.35 -3.24
C SER A 439 20.78 -26.19 -3.40
N LEU A 440 20.95 -25.38 -4.46
CA LEU A 440 20.09 -24.23 -4.72
C LEU A 440 18.65 -24.67 -4.99
N LYS A 441 17.72 -24.21 -4.16
CA LYS A 441 16.28 -24.51 -4.22
C LYS A 441 15.48 -23.36 -4.82
N ILE A 442 15.82 -22.12 -4.48
CA ILE A 442 15.10 -20.93 -4.94
C ILE A 442 16.11 -19.94 -5.49
N LEU A 443 15.89 -19.52 -6.74
CA LEU A 443 16.63 -18.44 -7.37
C LEU A 443 15.66 -17.34 -7.79
N HIS A 444 15.88 -16.13 -7.27
CA HIS A 444 15.29 -14.91 -7.79
C HIS A 444 16.34 -14.14 -8.59
N ALA A 445 16.16 -14.10 -9.91
CA ALA A 445 16.98 -13.43 -10.89
C ALA A 445 16.13 -12.48 -11.76
N ASP A 446 15.02 -11.98 -11.22
CA ASP A 446 14.09 -11.08 -11.87
C ASP A 446 14.65 -9.66 -12.03
N ARG A 447 14.20 -8.93 -13.07
CA ARG A 447 14.53 -7.51 -13.30
C ARG A 447 16.03 -7.26 -13.35
N LEU A 448 16.73 -8.11 -14.10
CA LEU A 448 18.15 -7.99 -14.42
C LEU A 448 18.30 -7.70 -15.91
N GLN A 449 19.53 -7.74 -16.42
CA GLN A 449 19.82 -7.58 -17.85
C GLN A 449 20.32 -8.88 -18.46
N LEU A 450 19.80 -10.02 -18.00
CA LEU A 450 20.27 -11.34 -18.43
C LEU A 450 19.84 -11.62 -19.87
N THR A 451 20.79 -12.02 -20.70
CA THR A 451 20.52 -12.59 -22.03
C THR A 451 20.54 -14.12 -22.01
N HIS A 452 21.33 -14.69 -21.10
CA HIS A 452 21.51 -16.12 -20.92
C HIS A 452 21.55 -16.43 -19.41
N LEU A 453 20.88 -17.51 -19.01
CA LEU A 453 20.87 -17.99 -17.62
C LEU A 453 21.28 -19.46 -17.57
N GLN A 454 22.29 -19.76 -16.74
CA GLN A 454 22.82 -21.11 -16.52
C GLN A 454 22.76 -21.47 -15.03
N VAL A 455 21.94 -22.46 -14.69
CA VAL A 455 21.65 -22.85 -13.30
C VAL A 455 21.71 -24.37 -13.14
N ASN A 456 22.20 -24.82 -11.98
CA ASN A 456 22.14 -26.23 -11.62
C ASN A 456 20.70 -26.62 -11.24
N GLY A 457 20.16 -27.67 -11.87
CA GLY A 457 18.79 -28.10 -11.61
C GLY A 457 18.59 -29.11 -10.48
N ASN A 458 19.66 -29.62 -9.84
CA ASN A 458 19.59 -30.78 -8.95
C ASN A 458 18.58 -30.64 -7.80
N SER A 459 18.57 -29.50 -7.10
CA SER A 459 17.66 -29.23 -5.97
C SER A 459 16.64 -28.14 -6.27
N LEU A 460 16.60 -27.62 -7.50
CA LEU A 460 15.85 -26.42 -7.84
C LEU A 460 14.35 -26.67 -7.73
N THR A 461 13.67 -25.84 -6.94
CA THR A 461 12.22 -25.90 -6.69
C THR A 461 11.49 -24.69 -7.28
N HIS A 462 12.12 -23.52 -7.25
CA HIS A 462 11.55 -22.28 -7.76
C HIS A 462 12.62 -21.54 -8.54
N LEU A 463 12.27 -21.15 -9.77
CA LEU A 463 13.12 -20.32 -10.62
C LEU A 463 12.31 -19.11 -11.08
N HIS A 464 12.71 -17.94 -10.60
CA HIS A 464 12.12 -16.66 -10.99
C HIS A 464 13.18 -15.86 -11.76
N ALA A 465 12.91 -15.60 -13.03
CA ALA A 465 13.81 -14.89 -13.94
C ALA A 465 13.02 -13.96 -14.88
N SER A 466 11.93 -13.38 -14.35
CA SER A 466 11.06 -12.48 -15.08
C SER A 466 11.74 -11.14 -15.41
N PHE A 467 11.20 -10.38 -16.37
CA PHE A 467 11.68 -9.03 -16.72
C PHE A 467 13.18 -8.98 -17.03
N ASN A 468 13.60 -9.82 -17.95
CA ASN A 468 14.98 -9.90 -18.42
C ASN A 468 15.01 -9.81 -19.96
N LEU A 469 16.18 -10.05 -20.54
CA LEU A 469 16.38 -10.13 -21.99
C LEU A 469 16.68 -11.57 -22.42
N LEU A 470 16.19 -12.57 -21.68
CA LEU A 470 16.60 -13.96 -21.88
C LEU A 470 16.18 -14.45 -23.25
N GLU A 471 17.18 -14.91 -24.01
CA GLU A 471 17.01 -15.64 -25.26
C GLU A 471 17.24 -17.14 -25.05
N MET A 472 17.96 -17.50 -23.98
CA MET A 472 18.32 -18.88 -23.67
C MET A 472 18.33 -19.14 -22.15
N LEU A 473 17.67 -20.23 -21.75
CA LEU A 473 17.70 -20.79 -20.41
C LEU A 473 18.30 -22.19 -20.44
N ILE A 474 19.39 -22.40 -19.70
CA ILE A 474 20.03 -23.71 -19.53
C ILE A 474 19.94 -24.11 -18.06
N VAL A 475 19.25 -25.23 -17.81
CA VAL A 475 19.19 -25.85 -16.49
C VAL A 475 19.68 -27.28 -16.62
N MET A 476 20.79 -27.61 -15.95
CA MET A 476 21.35 -28.96 -15.96
C MET A 476 21.88 -29.38 -14.58
N PRO A 477 21.61 -30.61 -14.11
CA PRO A 477 20.72 -31.62 -14.71
C PRO A 477 19.25 -31.15 -14.75
N ILE A 478 18.37 -31.93 -15.38
CA ILE A 478 16.93 -31.61 -15.46
C ILE A 478 16.36 -31.45 -14.04
N PRO A 479 15.62 -30.37 -13.74
CA PRO A 479 15.20 -30.05 -12.37
C PRO A 479 13.90 -30.77 -11.98
N HIS A 480 14.01 -32.05 -11.63
CA HIS A 480 12.85 -32.91 -11.28
C HIS A 480 12.04 -32.42 -10.06
N SER A 481 12.66 -31.60 -9.19
CA SER A 481 12.03 -31.01 -8.01
C SER A 481 11.41 -29.63 -8.26
N LEU A 482 11.40 -29.14 -9.51
CA LEU A 482 10.89 -27.81 -9.84
C LEU A 482 9.36 -27.78 -9.68
N HIS A 483 8.86 -26.86 -8.87
CA HIS A 483 7.44 -26.61 -8.60
C HIS A 483 6.91 -25.38 -9.33
N SER A 484 7.73 -24.32 -9.42
CA SER A 484 7.35 -23.07 -10.07
C SER A 484 8.45 -22.57 -10.98
N LEU A 485 8.07 -22.19 -12.20
CA LEU A 485 8.94 -21.53 -13.17
C LEU A 485 8.30 -20.22 -13.63
N ASP A 486 8.96 -19.10 -13.36
CA ASP A 486 8.61 -17.79 -13.89
C ASP A 486 9.76 -17.26 -14.77
N ILE A 487 9.48 -17.18 -16.05
CA ILE A 487 10.36 -16.69 -17.12
C ILE A 487 9.61 -15.66 -17.97
N SER A 488 8.60 -15.02 -17.39
CA SER A 488 7.79 -14.00 -18.05
C SER A 488 8.59 -12.77 -18.44
N HIS A 489 8.07 -11.94 -19.36
CA HIS A 489 8.73 -10.68 -19.77
C HIS A 489 10.19 -10.89 -20.21
N ASN A 490 10.39 -11.77 -21.19
CA ASN A 490 11.70 -12.12 -21.74
C ASN A 490 11.65 -12.16 -23.28
N ARG A 491 12.72 -12.68 -23.92
CA ARG A 491 12.84 -12.78 -25.39
C ARG A 491 12.88 -14.23 -25.87
N LEU A 492 12.37 -15.17 -25.09
CA LEU A 492 12.43 -16.60 -25.41
C LEU A 492 11.58 -16.90 -26.65
N SER A 493 12.17 -17.63 -27.59
CA SER A 493 11.51 -18.10 -28.82
C SER A 493 10.91 -19.50 -28.69
N SER A 494 11.38 -20.27 -27.71
CA SER A 494 10.93 -21.61 -27.37
C SER A 494 11.09 -21.89 -25.88
N LEU A 495 10.37 -22.90 -25.37
CA LEU A 495 10.52 -23.42 -24.02
C LEU A 495 11.32 -24.73 -24.03
N PRO A 496 12.06 -25.08 -22.96
CA PRO A 496 12.77 -26.36 -22.88
C PRO A 496 11.83 -27.58 -22.89
N ASP A 497 12.21 -28.62 -23.65
CA ASP A 497 11.37 -29.82 -23.81
C ASP A 497 11.15 -30.59 -22.50
N TRP A 498 12.16 -30.60 -21.62
CA TRP A 498 12.13 -31.31 -20.34
C TRP A 498 11.03 -30.82 -19.39
N LEU A 499 10.43 -29.64 -19.63
CA LEU A 499 9.27 -29.16 -18.86
C LEU A 499 8.11 -30.16 -18.88
N SER A 500 7.96 -30.88 -20.00
CA SER A 500 6.88 -31.86 -20.17
C SER A 500 7.00 -33.07 -19.24
N ASP A 501 8.20 -33.35 -18.76
CA ASP A 501 8.53 -34.59 -18.04
C ASP A 501 8.67 -34.35 -16.53
N LEU A 502 8.44 -33.13 -16.05
CA LEU A 502 8.59 -32.78 -14.64
C LEU A 502 7.38 -33.22 -13.80
N SER A 503 7.65 -34.07 -12.81
CA SER A 503 6.64 -34.62 -11.92
C SER A 503 6.15 -33.68 -10.83
N SER A 504 6.90 -32.61 -10.53
CA SER A 504 6.58 -31.69 -9.42
C SER A 504 6.10 -30.31 -9.89
N LEU A 505 6.18 -30.02 -11.19
CA LEU A 505 5.94 -28.68 -11.73
C LEU A 505 4.46 -28.35 -11.72
N GLU A 506 4.06 -27.40 -10.88
CA GLU A 506 2.66 -26.98 -10.71
C GLU A 506 2.33 -25.70 -11.49
N GLN A 507 3.30 -24.80 -11.62
CA GLN A 507 3.07 -23.49 -12.25
C GLN A 507 4.18 -23.12 -13.23
N ILE A 508 3.75 -22.63 -14.40
CA ILE A 508 4.62 -22.01 -15.40
C ILE A 508 4.04 -20.64 -15.75
N ASP A 509 4.85 -19.60 -15.60
CA ASP A 509 4.63 -18.31 -16.24
C ASP A 509 5.73 -18.06 -17.29
N ALA A 510 5.32 -18.08 -18.56
CA ALA A 510 6.14 -17.71 -19.71
C ALA A 510 5.43 -16.67 -20.57
N SER A 511 4.60 -15.84 -19.94
CA SER A 511 3.93 -14.72 -20.59
C SER A 511 4.92 -13.66 -21.10
N HIS A 512 4.48 -12.79 -22.01
CA HIS A 512 5.31 -11.69 -22.54
C HIS A 512 6.67 -12.17 -23.09
N ASN A 513 6.65 -13.20 -23.93
CA ASN A 513 7.82 -13.73 -24.63
C ASN A 513 7.59 -13.70 -26.16
N LEU A 514 8.46 -14.36 -26.93
CA LEU A 514 8.38 -14.46 -28.38
C LEU A 514 7.99 -15.87 -28.85
N LEU A 515 7.37 -16.68 -27.99
CA LEU A 515 7.05 -18.08 -28.24
C LEU A 515 6.10 -18.23 -29.42
N ARG A 516 6.43 -19.13 -30.36
CA ARG A 516 5.56 -19.49 -31.51
C ARG A 516 4.88 -20.85 -31.35
N THR A 517 5.54 -21.77 -30.67
CA THR A 517 5.10 -23.14 -30.41
C THR A 517 5.45 -23.52 -28.97
N LEU A 518 4.84 -24.60 -28.48
CA LEU A 518 5.12 -25.20 -27.17
C LEU A 518 5.60 -26.65 -27.34
N PRO A 519 6.32 -27.21 -26.36
CA PRO A 519 6.63 -28.64 -26.33
C PRO A 519 5.37 -29.50 -26.43
N LEU A 520 5.42 -30.56 -27.24
CA LEU A 520 4.25 -31.38 -27.61
C LEU A 520 3.52 -32.02 -26.41
N ARG A 521 4.24 -32.32 -25.33
CA ARG A 521 3.68 -32.98 -24.13
C ARG A 521 3.47 -32.02 -22.95
N LEU A 522 3.65 -30.72 -23.13
CA LEU A 522 3.60 -29.76 -22.03
C LEU A 522 2.25 -29.78 -21.29
N LEU A 523 1.14 -29.85 -22.01
CA LEU A 523 -0.19 -29.93 -21.40
C LEU A 523 -0.46 -31.28 -20.72
N ALA A 524 0.31 -32.32 -21.04
CA ALA A 524 0.24 -33.63 -20.39
C ALA A 524 1.18 -33.76 -19.18
N ALA A 525 1.89 -32.69 -18.80
CA ALA A 525 2.75 -32.69 -17.62
C ALA A 525 1.93 -33.04 -16.36
N PRO A 526 2.36 -34.01 -15.55
CA PRO A 526 1.49 -34.72 -14.60
C PRO A 526 1.02 -33.90 -13.39
N SER A 527 1.72 -32.81 -13.07
CA SER A 527 1.40 -31.95 -11.93
C SER A 527 1.07 -30.51 -12.31
N LEU A 528 1.08 -30.17 -13.60
CA LEU A 528 0.88 -28.80 -14.05
C LEU A 528 -0.56 -28.34 -13.77
N ARG A 529 -0.72 -27.31 -12.94
CA ARG A 529 -2.01 -26.74 -12.55
C ARG A 529 -2.29 -25.41 -13.23
N SER A 530 -1.27 -24.56 -13.34
CA SER A 530 -1.40 -23.18 -13.83
C SER A 530 -0.40 -22.89 -14.94
N LEU A 531 -0.91 -22.46 -16.09
CA LEU A 531 -0.11 -22.14 -17.27
C LEU A 531 -0.44 -20.75 -17.81
N TYR A 532 0.52 -19.83 -17.66
CA TYR A 532 0.44 -18.45 -18.18
C TYR A 532 1.35 -18.29 -19.40
N LEU A 533 0.76 -17.95 -20.53
CA LEU A 533 1.39 -17.87 -21.84
C LEU A 533 0.92 -16.65 -22.64
N HIS A 534 0.23 -15.71 -21.98
CA HIS A 534 -0.34 -14.56 -22.65
C HIS A 534 0.71 -13.64 -23.26
N ARG A 535 0.31 -12.86 -24.27
CA ARG A 535 1.19 -11.90 -24.97
C ARG A 535 2.45 -12.56 -25.54
N ASN A 536 2.25 -13.70 -26.21
CA ASN A 536 3.25 -14.39 -27.01
C ASN A 536 2.88 -14.32 -28.50
N ARG A 537 3.43 -15.21 -29.33
CA ARG A 537 3.15 -15.32 -30.76
C ARG A 537 2.66 -16.72 -31.13
N LEU A 538 1.99 -17.41 -30.20
CA LEU A 538 1.53 -18.78 -30.37
C LEU A 538 0.47 -18.87 -31.48
N ILE A 539 0.66 -19.81 -32.40
CA ILE A 539 -0.27 -20.07 -33.52
C ILE A 539 -1.14 -21.30 -33.29
N SER A 540 -0.71 -22.21 -32.42
CA SER A 540 -1.45 -23.41 -32.00
C SER A 540 -1.04 -23.80 -30.58
N LEU A 541 -1.84 -24.66 -29.96
CA LEU A 541 -1.50 -25.38 -28.73
C LEU A 541 -1.26 -26.86 -29.06
N PRO A 542 -0.42 -27.58 -28.29
CA PRO A 542 -0.25 -29.01 -28.45
C PRO A 542 -1.53 -29.76 -28.09
N ASP A 543 -1.66 -30.99 -28.60
CA ASP A 543 -2.79 -31.85 -28.26
C ASP A 543 -2.86 -32.13 -26.77
N THR A 544 -4.09 -32.16 -26.25
CA THR A 544 -4.34 -32.33 -24.82
C THR A 544 -4.77 -33.76 -24.52
N VAL A 545 -3.94 -34.48 -23.76
CA VAL A 545 -4.24 -35.85 -23.30
C VAL A 545 -4.06 -35.88 -21.78
N ASP A 546 -5.14 -36.25 -21.06
CA ASP A 546 -5.21 -36.38 -19.60
C ASP A 546 -4.49 -35.27 -18.82
N SER A 547 -4.84 -34.02 -19.14
CA SER A 547 -4.17 -32.84 -18.60
C SER A 547 -4.69 -32.52 -17.19
N PRO A 548 -3.80 -32.36 -16.19
CA PRO A 548 -4.17 -31.97 -14.83
C PRO A 548 -4.45 -30.48 -14.68
N VAL A 549 -4.24 -29.68 -15.73
CA VAL A 549 -4.28 -28.22 -15.70
C VAL A 549 -5.65 -27.70 -15.27
N GLU A 550 -5.62 -26.75 -14.34
CA GLU A 550 -6.79 -26.08 -13.76
C GLU A 550 -6.98 -24.67 -14.35
N LEU A 551 -5.89 -24.01 -14.74
CA LEU A 551 -5.88 -22.66 -15.32
C LEU A 551 -4.98 -22.58 -16.55
N ILE A 552 -5.53 -22.10 -17.66
CA ILE A 552 -4.78 -21.72 -18.87
C ILE A 552 -5.09 -20.27 -19.21
N ASP A 553 -4.06 -19.42 -19.17
CA ASP A 553 -4.13 -18.06 -19.70
C ASP A 553 -3.22 -17.89 -20.91
N ILE A 554 -3.82 -17.81 -22.09
CA ILE A 554 -3.16 -17.71 -23.40
C ILE A 554 -3.65 -16.48 -24.17
N HIS A 555 -4.11 -15.44 -23.47
CA HIS A 555 -4.68 -14.26 -24.10
C HIS A 555 -3.64 -13.43 -24.90
N TYR A 556 -4.06 -12.66 -25.90
CA TYR A 556 -3.19 -11.92 -26.82
C TYR A 556 -2.11 -12.81 -27.47
N ASN A 557 -2.55 -13.86 -28.17
CA ASN A 557 -1.71 -14.71 -29.03
C ASN A 557 -2.24 -14.66 -30.48
N ARG A 558 -1.91 -15.64 -31.33
CA ARG A 558 -2.32 -15.71 -32.73
C ARG A 558 -3.05 -17.02 -33.05
N LEU A 559 -3.75 -17.59 -32.07
CA LEU A 559 -4.46 -18.86 -32.21
C LEU A 559 -5.68 -18.70 -33.11
N GLN A 560 -5.81 -19.55 -34.13
CA GLN A 560 -7.01 -19.62 -34.99
C GLN A 560 -8.00 -20.68 -34.51
N TYR A 561 -7.49 -21.72 -33.85
CA TYR A 561 -8.28 -22.80 -33.26
C TYR A 561 -7.63 -23.28 -31.96
N LEU A 562 -8.43 -23.96 -31.13
CA LEU A 562 -7.94 -24.73 -29.99
C LEU A 562 -7.92 -26.22 -30.35
N PRO A 563 -7.08 -27.05 -29.69
CA PRO A 563 -7.04 -28.49 -29.93
C PRO A 563 -8.42 -29.13 -29.72
N ALA A 564 -8.83 -30.02 -30.64
CA ALA A 564 -10.16 -30.65 -30.60
C ALA A 564 -10.45 -31.36 -29.27
N ASN A 565 -9.41 -31.94 -28.65
CA ASN A 565 -9.51 -32.69 -27.40
C ASN A 565 -9.23 -31.85 -26.14
N LEU A 566 -9.11 -30.52 -26.23
CA LEU A 566 -8.74 -29.68 -25.09
C LEU A 566 -9.61 -29.95 -23.85
N PHE A 567 -10.93 -29.87 -23.99
CA PHE A 567 -11.86 -30.09 -22.87
C PHE A 567 -12.02 -31.57 -22.50
N VAL A 568 -11.81 -32.49 -23.45
CA VAL A 568 -11.86 -33.93 -23.17
C VAL A 568 -10.65 -34.37 -22.35
N GLY A 569 -9.47 -33.84 -22.70
CA GLY A 569 -8.20 -34.11 -22.03
C GLY A 569 -8.04 -33.33 -20.72
N ALA A 570 -8.34 -32.03 -20.68
CA ALA A 570 -8.16 -31.18 -19.50
C ALA A 570 -9.40 -31.16 -18.59
N LYS A 571 -9.80 -32.32 -18.06
CA LYS A 571 -11.02 -32.48 -17.25
C LYS A 571 -11.06 -31.62 -15.98
N ARG A 572 -9.91 -31.17 -15.51
CA ARG A 572 -9.76 -30.34 -14.31
C ARG A 572 -9.82 -28.84 -14.60
N LEU A 573 -9.80 -28.44 -15.87
CA LEU A 573 -9.74 -27.04 -16.29
C LEU A 573 -10.94 -26.26 -15.74
N ARG A 574 -10.64 -25.24 -14.95
CA ARG A 574 -11.59 -24.34 -14.29
C ARG A 574 -11.60 -22.98 -14.93
N GLU A 575 -10.44 -22.50 -15.37
CA GLU A 575 -10.28 -21.17 -15.92
C GLU A 575 -9.56 -21.23 -17.26
N LEU A 576 -10.20 -20.65 -18.27
CA LEU A 576 -9.64 -20.56 -19.61
C LEU A 576 -9.76 -19.12 -20.11
N ASN A 577 -8.61 -18.49 -20.38
CA ASN A 577 -8.53 -17.18 -21.01
C ASN A 577 -7.85 -17.27 -22.37
N VAL A 578 -8.66 -17.13 -23.43
CA VAL A 578 -8.25 -17.14 -24.84
C VAL A 578 -8.51 -15.81 -25.52
N SER A 579 -8.68 -14.74 -24.74
CA SER A 579 -9.05 -13.43 -25.27
C SER A 579 -7.97 -12.87 -26.20
N GLY A 580 -8.31 -12.06 -27.20
CA GLY A 580 -7.31 -11.44 -28.08
C GLY A 580 -6.58 -12.44 -28.99
N ASN A 581 -7.30 -13.44 -29.49
CA ASN A 581 -6.81 -14.40 -30.49
C ASN A 581 -7.63 -14.23 -31.80
N LEU A 582 -7.52 -15.19 -32.72
CA LEU A 582 -8.22 -15.21 -34.01
C LEU A 582 -9.24 -16.35 -34.06
N LEU A 583 -9.82 -16.72 -32.91
CA LEU A 583 -10.72 -17.89 -32.82
C LEU A 583 -12.07 -17.59 -33.46
N GLU A 584 -12.55 -18.50 -34.32
CA GLU A 584 -13.92 -18.49 -34.85
C GLU A 584 -14.85 -19.45 -34.10
N SER A 585 -14.29 -20.49 -33.48
CA SER A 585 -15.03 -21.53 -32.76
C SER A 585 -14.25 -22.06 -31.54
N LEU A 586 -14.93 -22.84 -30.69
CA LEU A 586 -14.33 -23.60 -29.60
C LEU A 586 -14.59 -25.10 -29.78
N PRO A 587 -13.71 -25.99 -29.27
CA PRO A 587 -13.92 -27.42 -29.32
C PRO A 587 -15.10 -27.84 -28.43
N SER A 588 -15.74 -28.95 -28.77
CA SER A 588 -16.91 -29.43 -28.03
C SER A 588 -16.50 -30.02 -26.67
N PRO A 589 -17.08 -29.58 -25.55
CA PRO A 589 -16.77 -30.14 -24.25
C PRO A 589 -17.65 -31.36 -23.92
N PRO A 590 -17.16 -32.29 -23.08
CA PRO A 590 -18.02 -33.33 -22.53
C PRO A 590 -19.05 -32.72 -21.54
N PRO A 591 -20.29 -33.24 -21.45
CA PRO A 591 -21.31 -32.71 -20.53
C PRO A 591 -20.89 -32.68 -19.05
N SER A 592 -19.92 -33.52 -18.66
CA SER A 592 -19.38 -33.59 -17.30
C SER A 592 -18.31 -32.53 -17.01
N HIS A 593 -17.91 -31.71 -18.00
CA HIS A 593 -16.84 -30.73 -17.84
C HIS A 593 -17.21 -29.65 -16.81
N ARG A 594 -16.24 -29.24 -15.99
CA ARG A 594 -16.48 -28.34 -14.86
C ARG A 594 -15.78 -26.99 -14.97
N LEU A 595 -15.70 -26.47 -16.20
CA LEU A 595 -15.18 -25.13 -16.47
C LEU A 595 -16.03 -24.10 -15.73
N ARG A 596 -15.38 -23.17 -15.03
CA ARG A 596 -16.03 -22.14 -14.21
C ARG A 596 -15.88 -20.75 -14.83
N SER A 597 -14.78 -20.49 -15.51
CA SER A 597 -14.48 -19.20 -16.11
C SER A 597 -14.03 -19.38 -17.55
N LEU A 598 -14.75 -18.74 -18.48
CA LEU A 598 -14.38 -18.67 -19.89
C LEU A 598 -14.27 -17.21 -20.32
N LYS A 599 -13.06 -16.78 -20.64
CA LYS A 599 -12.77 -15.47 -21.22
C LYS A 599 -12.32 -15.67 -22.66
N ALA A 600 -13.13 -15.27 -23.61
CA ALA A 600 -12.87 -15.36 -25.05
C ALA A 600 -13.19 -14.04 -25.76
N ALA A 601 -12.95 -12.92 -25.08
CA ALA A 601 -13.17 -11.60 -25.67
C ALA A 601 -12.17 -11.32 -26.81
N PHE A 602 -12.45 -10.37 -27.70
CA PHE A 602 -11.52 -9.98 -28.77
C PHE A 602 -11.11 -11.17 -29.67
N ASN A 603 -12.10 -11.88 -30.21
CA ASN A 603 -11.90 -12.97 -31.16
C ASN A 603 -12.78 -12.75 -32.40
N HIS A 604 -12.96 -13.78 -33.24
CA HIS A 604 -13.83 -13.78 -34.40
C HIS A 604 -15.04 -14.71 -34.22
N ILE A 605 -15.45 -14.95 -32.97
CA ILE A 605 -16.52 -15.89 -32.61
C ILE A 605 -17.88 -15.35 -33.05
N ASN A 606 -18.75 -16.21 -33.56
CA ASN A 606 -20.15 -15.92 -33.89
C ASN A 606 -21.13 -16.79 -33.06
N GLU A 607 -22.43 -16.67 -33.31
CA GLU A 607 -23.50 -17.39 -32.60
C GLU A 607 -23.41 -18.93 -32.63
N SER A 608 -22.67 -19.54 -33.56
CA SER A 608 -22.56 -21.00 -33.69
C SER A 608 -21.98 -21.68 -32.45
N ILE A 609 -21.26 -20.93 -31.62
CA ILE A 609 -20.65 -21.41 -30.39
C ILE A 609 -21.64 -21.56 -29.22
N ILE A 610 -22.80 -20.91 -29.28
CA ILE A 610 -23.70 -20.76 -28.13
C ILE A 610 -24.16 -22.12 -27.55
N PRO A 611 -24.57 -23.12 -28.37
CA PRO A 611 -24.90 -24.45 -27.86
C PRO A 611 -23.73 -25.10 -27.11
N LEU A 612 -22.49 -24.90 -27.60
CA LEU A 612 -21.28 -25.41 -26.96
C LEU A 612 -21.04 -24.72 -25.61
N ILE A 613 -21.21 -23.40 -25.53
CA ILE A 613 -21.06 -22.67 -24.26
C ILE A 613 -22.08 -23.14 -23.24
N CYS A 614 -23.34 -23.34 -23.66
CA CYS A 614 -24.42 -23.79 -22.80
C CYS A 614 -24.20 -25.19 -22.22
N SER A 615 -23.33 -26.00 -22.83
CA SER A 615 -22.95 -27.31 -22.29
C SER A 615 -22.04 -27.22 -21.06
N PHE A 616 -21.37 -26.08 -20.81
CA PHE A 616 -20.59 -25.83 -19.59
C PHE A 616 -21.48 -25.47 -18.40
N ARG A 617 -22.23 -26.45 -17.85
CA ARG A 617 -23.20 -26.22 -16.75
C ARG A 617 -22.58 -25.68 -15.45
N SER A 618 -21.26 -25.79 -15.30
CA SER A 618 -20.51 -25.27 -14.14
C SER A 618 -20.03 -23.82 -14.30
N LEU A 619 -20.34 -23.18 -15.44
CA LEU A 619 -19.83 -21.86 -15.76
C LEU A 619 -20.40 -20.80 -14.80
N VAL A 620 -19.50 -20.00 -14.26
CA VAL A 620 -19.77 -18.91 -13.30
C VAL A 620 -19.53 -17.56 -13.96
N THR A 621 -18.49 -17.45 -14.79
CA THR A 621 -18.16 -16.20 -15.50
C THR A 621 -17.94 -16.48 -16.98
N LEU A 622 -18.63 -15.73 -17.83
CA LEU A 622 -18.53 -15.81 -19.28
C LEU A 622 -18.23 -14.42 -19.86
N ASN A 623 -17.13 -14.29 -20.60
CA ASN A 623 -16.79 -13.08 -21.32
C ASN A 623 -16.59 -13.37 -22.81
N LEU A 624 -17.51 -12.89 -23.64
CA LEU A 624 -17.51 -12.96 -25.11
C LEU A 624 -17.51 -11.56 -25.74
N ALA A 625 -17.06 -10.54 -25.01
CA ALA A 625 -17.05 -9.18 -25.53
C ALA A 625 -16.17 -9.05 -26.79
N HIS A 626 -16.45 -8.09 -27.67
CA HIS A 626 -15.65 -7.86 -28.89
C HIS A 626 -15.54 -9.11 -29.79
N ASN A 627 -16.70 -9.61 -30.22
CA ASN A 627 -16.84 -10.73 -31.15
C ASN A 627 -17.86 -10.38 -32.24
N LYS A 628 -18.30 -11.37 -33.04
CA LYS A 628 -19.23 -11.22 -34.17
C LYS A 628 -20.58 -11.89 -33.88
N ILE A 629 -21.09 -11.79 -32.66
CA ILE A 629 -22.36 -12.43 -32.26
C ILE A 629 -23.55 -11.53 -32.62
N HIS A 630 -24.49 -12.04 -33.41
CA HIS A 630 -25.67 -11.28 -33.86
C HIS A 630 -26.93 -11.50 -33.01
N PHE A 631 -27.05 -12.70 -32.44
CA PHE A 631 -28.14 -13.04 -31.52
C PHE A 631 -27.64 -14.08 -30.51
N PHE A 632 -28.35 -14.18 -29.39
CA PHE A 632 -28.07 -15.19 -28.37
C PHE A 632 -29.33 -16.03 -28.12
N GLU A 633 -29.38 -17.26 -28.64
CA GLU A 633 -30.60 -18.08 -28.66
C GLU A 633 -31.08 -18.51 -27.25
N ASP A 634 -32.40 -18.58 -27.06
CA ASP A 634 -33.10 -18.75 -25.77
C ASP A 634 -33.07 -20.15 -25.16
N SER A 635 -33.04 -21.19 -25.99
CA SER A 635 -33.39 -22.56 -25.60
C SER A 635 -32.36 -23.20 -24.67
N SER A 636 -31.10 -22.83 -24.78
CA SER A 636 -29.97 -23.51 -24.11
C SER A 636 -29.39 -22.75 -22.91
N LEU A 637 -29.62 -21.43 -22.79
CA LEU A 637 -29.08 -20.59 -21.72
C LEU A 637 -29.51 -21.01 -20.31
N ARG A 638 -30.72 -21.57 -20.18
CA ARG A 638 -31.32 -21.98 -18.89
C ARG A 638 -30.52 -23.05 -18.16
N GLU A 639 -29.65 -23.77 -18.87
CA GLU A 639 -28.77 -24.79 -18.30
C GLU A 639 -27.62 -24.18 -17.46
N LEU A 640 -27.28 -22.91 -17.67
CA LEU A 640 -26.18 -22.21 -16.98
C LEU A 640 -26.61 -21.67 -15.61
N ARG A 641 -27.09 -22.56 -14.73
CA ARG A 641 -27.67 -22.20 -13.42
C ARG A 641 -26.68 -21.53 -12.45
N LEU A 642 -25.37 -21.74 -12.64
CA LEU A 642 -24.32 -21.17 -11.80
C LEU A 642 -23.73 -19.86 -12.34
N LEU A 643 -24.20 -19.39 -13.51
CA LEU A 643 -23.64 -18.21 -14.16
C LEU A 643 -23.96 -16.95 -13.35
N GLU A 644 -22.92 -16.32 -12.82
CA GLU A 644 -22.98 -15.10 -12.03
C GLU A 644 -22.75 -13.85 -12.89
N GLU A 645 -21.92 -13.96 -13.92
CA GLU A 645 -21.51 -12.84 -14.76
C GLU A 645 -21.45 -13.23 -16.22
N ILE A 646 -22.12 -12.44 -17.06
CA ILE A 646 -22.04 -12.55 -18.51
C ILE A 646 -21.68 -11.20 -19.12
N ASN A 647 -20.66 -11.21 -19.97
CA ASN A 647 -20.26 -10.07 -20.79
C ASN A 647 -20.36 -10.39 -22.27
N LEU A 648 -21.29 -9.73 -22.95
CA LEU A 648 -21.59 -9.81 -24.38
C LEU A 648 -21.38 -8.44 -25.07
N SER A 649 -20.64 -7.53 -24.45
CA SER A 649 -20.48 -6.19 -24.98
C SER A 649 -19.73 -6.13 -26.30
N SER A 650 -19.92 -5.06 -27.07
CA SER A 650 -19.23 -4.85 -28.34
C SER A 650 -19.37 -6.04 -29.30
N ASN A 651 -20.61 -6.47 -29.49
CA ASN A 651 -21.01 -7.46 -30.49
C ASN A 651 -21.99 -6.80 -31.48
N SER A 652 -22.77 -7.59 -32.23
CA SER A 652 -23.79 -7.08 -33.16
C SER A 652 -25.19 -7.55 -32.75
N LEU A 653 -25.45 -7.66 -31.43
CA LEU A 653 -26.71 -8.17 -30.90
C LEU A 653 -27.88 -7.24 -31.22
N SER A 654 -28.92 -7.74 -31.90
CA SER A 654 -30.18 -7.01 -32.14
C SER A 654 -31.20 -7.16 -31.00
N SER A 655 -31.09 -8.26 -30.24
CA SER A 655 -31.93 -8.55 -29.08
C SER A 655 -31.17 -9.37 -28.04
N LEU A 656 -31.66 -9.33 -26.80
CA LEU A 656 -31.19 -10.20 -25.71
C LEU A 656 -32.15 -11.36 -25.51
N SER A 657 -31.60 -12.50 -25.07
CA SER A 657 -32.38 -13.70 -24.77
C SER A 657 -33.46 -13.46 -23.70
N LEU A 658 -34.67 -13.98 -23.95
CA LEU A 658 -35.78 -14.00 -22.99
C LEU A 658 -35.52 -14.90 -21.77
N SER A 659 -34.49 -15.76 -21.84
CA SER A 659 -34.09 -16.66 -20.74
C SER A 659 -33.19 -15.97 -19.72
N ILE A 660 -32.54 -14.84 -20.03
CA ILE A 660 -31.64 -14.11 -19.10
C ILE A 660 -32.29 -13.78 -17.75
N PRO A 661 -33.54 -13.25 -17.69
CA PRO A 661 -34.22 -12.97 -16.42
C PRO A 661 -34.46 -14.22 -15.54
N SER A 662 -34.45 -15.42 -16.14
CA SER A 662 -34.73 -16.68 -15.44
C SER A 662 -33.49 -17.33 -14.81
N LEU A 663 -32.29 -16.79 -15.06
CA LEU A 663 -31.04 -17.34 -14.53
C LEU A 663 -30.94 -17.04 -13.01
N PRO A 664 -30.83 -18.07 -12.16
CA PRO A 664 -31.01 -17.92 -10.72
C PRO A 664 -29.82 -17.29 -10.00
N ALA A 665 -28.61 -17.38 -10.59
CA ALA A 665 -27.38 -16.86 -10.02
C ALA A 665 -26.87 -15.59 -10.71
N LEU A 666 -27.49 -15.15 -11.81
CA LEU A 666 -26.95 -14.08 -12.65
C LEU A 666 -27.02 -12.74 -11.91
N ARG A 667 -25.85 -12.16 -11.62
CA ARG A 667 -25.70 -10.90 -10.88
C ARG A 667 -25.28 -9.75 -11.77
N VAL A 668 -24.51 -10.02 -12.82
CA VAL A 668 -23.92 -9.02 -13.70
C VAL A 668 -24.21 -9.37 -15.15
N LEU A 669 -24.88 -8.46 -15.85
CA LEU A 669 -25.15 -8.53 -17.28
C LEU A 669 -24.53 -7.31 -17.96
N ARG A 670 -23.57 -7.54 -18.85
CA ARG A 670 -23.00 -6.51 -19.72
C ARG A 670 -23.31 -6.84 -21.17
N ALA A 671 -23.95 -5.92 -21.87
CA ALA A 671 -24.29 -5.99 -23.28
C ALA A 671 -24.22 -4.60 -23.95
N HIS A 672 -23.33 -3.73 -23.45
CA HIS A 672 -23.12 -2.42 -24.05
C HIS A 672 -22.56 -2.51 -25.46
N SER A 673 -22.64 -1.42 -26.24
CA SER A 673 -22.07 -1.34 -27.60
C SER A 673 -22.59 -2.45 -28.52
N ASN A 674 -23.91 -2.58 -28.60
CA ASN A 674 -24.60 -3.54 -29.46
C ASN A 674 -25.66 -2.80 -30.31
N LEU A 675 -26.56 -3.54 -30.96
CA LEU A 675 -27.63 -3.02 -31.80
C LEU A 675 -29.02 -3.26 -31.15
N LEU A 676 -29.09 -3.34 -29.82
CA LEU A 676 -30.33 -3.69 -29.11
C LEU A 676 -31.38 -2.60 -29.28
N GLU A 677 -32.56 -2.95 -29.81
CA GLU A 677 -33.70 -2.02 -29.95
C GLU A 677 -34.69 -2.09 -28.78
N THR A 678 -34.76 -3.26 -28.13
CA THR A 678 -35.62 -3.54 -26.98
C THR A 678 -34.92 -4.47 -25.99
N LEU A 679 -35.40 -4.51 -24.75
CA LEU A 679 -34.96 -5.46 -23.72
C LEU A 679 -36.10 -6.42 -23.35
N PRO A 680 -35.79 -7.69 -22.99
CA PRO A 680 -36.78 -8.57 -22.37
C PRO A 680 -37.27 -8.00 -21.04
N THR A 681 -38.47 -8.40 -20.59
CA THR A 681 -38.92 -8.03 -19.25
C THR A 681 -37.98 -8.61 -18.20
N LEU A 682 -37.28 -7.73 -17.50
CA LEU A 682 -36.31 -8.13 -16.49
C LEU A 682 -36.99 -8.47 -15.14
N ALA A 683 -38.29 -8.17 -15.00
CA ALA A 683 -39.05 -8.15 -13.74
C ALA A 683 -38.98 -9.46 -12.93
N ASN A 684 -38.70 -10.57 -13.59
CA ASN A 684 -38.63 -11.90 -12.99
C ASN A 684 -37.25 -12.27 -12.41
N SER A 685 -36.22 -11.44 -12.64
CA SER A 685 -34.88 -11.72 -12.10
C SER A 685 -34.83 -11.48 -10.59
N ARG A 686 -34.30 -12.46 -9.85
CA ARG A 686 -34.16 -12.43 -8.39
C ARG A 686 -32.73 -12.11 -7.92
N SER A 687 -31.77 -12.04 -8.84
CA SER A 687 -30.33 -11.98 -8.51
C SER A 687 -29.58 -10.85 -9.22
N LEU A 688 -30.13 -10.26 -10.29
CA LEU A 688 -29.44 -9.21 -11.04
C LEU A 688 -29.17 -8.00 -10.15
N THR A 689 -27.91 -7.56 -10.18
CA THR A 689 -27.39 -6.42 -9.41
C THR A 689 -26.83 -5.32 -10.31
N VAL A 690 -26.23 -5.69 -11.44
CA VAL A 690 -25.63 -4.76 -12.41
C VAL A 690 -26.13 -5.12 -13.80
N ILE A 691 -26.69 -4.12 -14.49
CA ILE A 691 -27.09 -4.22 -15.88
C ILE A 691 -26.45 -3.06 -16.62
N ASP A 692 -25.69 -3.37 -17.66
CA ASP A 692 -25.09 -2.40 -18.56
C ASP A 692 -25.49 -2.71 -19.99
N VAL A 693 -26.34 -1.86 -20.55
CA VAL A 693 -26.85 -1.90 -21.93
C VAL A 693 -26.64 -0.55 -22.60
N SER A 694 -25.61 0.19 -22.17
CA SER A 694 -25.23 1.46 -22.75
C SER A 694 -24.81 1.32 -24.22
N ASN A 695 -24.83 2.41 -24.99
CA ASN A 695 -24.41 2.44 -26.40
C ASN A 695 -25.15 1.37 -27.25
N ASN A 696 -26.47 1.49 -27.30
CA ASN A 696 -27.37 0.61 -28.05
C ASN A 696 -28.40 1.47 -28.82
N ARG A 697 -29.45 0.85 -29.37
CA ARG A 697 -30.54 1.53 -30.12
C ARG A 697 -31.88 1.43 -29.38
N LEU A 698 -31.86 1.39 -28.06
CA LEU A 698 -33.07 1.17 -27.27
C LEU A 698 -34.03 2.35 -27.45
N SER A 699 -35.27 2.08 -27.86
CA SER A 699 -36.32 3.09 -27.99
C SER A 699 -37.19 3.21 -26.73
N ARG A 700 -37.35 2.07 -26.04
CA ARG A 700 -38.10 1.93 -24.79
C ARG A 700 -37.41 0.91 -23.91
N VAL A 701 -37.48 1.13 -22.59
CA VAL A 701 -37.02 0.17 -21.59
C VAL A 701 -38.15 -0.06 -20.61
N ASP A 702 -38.69 -1.28 -20.59
CA ASP A 702 -39.61 -1.74 -19.56
C ASP A 702 -38.81 -2.45 -18.46
N THR A 703 -38.43 -1.70 -17.42
CA THR A 703 -37.75 -2.28 -16.26
C THR A 703 -38.70 -3.00 -15.30
N GLY A 704 -40.02 -2.90 -15.45
CA GLY A 704 -40.99 -3.44 -14.49
C GLY A 704 -40.63 -3.18 -13.01
N ARG A 705 -40.97 -4.12 -12.12
CA ARG A 705 -40.59 -4.06 -10.68
C ARG A 705 -39.10 -4.36 -10.39
N CYS A 706 -38.21 -4.50 -11.39
CA CYS A 706 -36.77 -4.75 -11.16
C CYS A 706 -36.09 -3.70 -10.29
N THR A 707 -36.60 -2.49 -10.35
CA THR A 707 -36.09 -1.33 -9.63
C THR A 707 -36.26 -1.45 -8.11
N GLY A 708 -37.02 -2.44 -7.60
CA GLY A 708 -37.43 -2.50 -6.19
C GLY A 708 -36.85 -3.61 -5.29
N THR A 709 -35.99 -4.53 -5.77
CA THR A 709 -35.57 -5.70 -4.95
C THR A 709 -34.06 -5.95 -4.86
N THR A 710 -33.32 -6.11 -5.96
CA THR A 710 -31.88 -6.46 -5.94
C THR A 710 -30.97 -5.60 -6.81
N LEU A 711 -31.52 -4.91 -7.81
CA LEU A 711 -30.76 -4.11 -8.77
C LEU A 711 -30.08 -2.93 -8.07
N ARG A 712 -28.77 -2.78 -8.26
CA ARG A 712 -27.95 -1.69 -7.70
C ARG A 712 -27.54 -0.68 -8.76
N GLN A 713 -27.29 -1.16 -9.97
CA GLN A 713 -26.81 -0.35 -11.08
C GLN A 713 -27.52 -0.71 -12.39
N LEU A 714 -27.95 0.34 -13.09
CA LEU A 714 -28.52 0.26 -14.43
C LEU A 714 -27.91 1.35 -15.31
N ASP A 715 -27.13 0.95 -16.31
CA ASP A 715 -26.58 1.86 -17.31
C ASP A 715 -27.34 1.76 -18.64
N LEU A 716 -27.95 2.88 -19.03
CA LEU A 716 -28.71 3.08 -20.27
C LEU A 716 -28.13 4.20 -21.15
N THR A 717 -26.94 4.72 -20.85
CA THR A 717 -26.36 5.86 -21.59
C THR A 717 -26.17 5.54 -23.08
N CYS A 718 -26.05 6.57 -23.93
CA CYS A 718 -25.83 6.40 -25.37
C CYS A 718 -26.89 5.54 -26.09
N ASN A 719 -28.16 5.61 -25.68
CA ASN A 719 -29.30 5.04 -26.41
C ASN A 719 -30.15 6.16 -27.03
N PRO A 720 -29.77 6.75 -28.18
CA PRO A 720 -30.31 8.04 -28.65
C PRO A 720 -31.81 8.02 -28.94
N GLN A 721 -32.39 6.84 -29.17
CA GLN A 721 -33.81 6.67 -29.46
C GLN A 721 -34.68 6.51 -28.19
N LEU A 722 -34.06 6.47 -27.01
CA LEU A 722 -34.76 6.12 -25.77
C LEU A 722 -35.64 7.26 -25.29
N THR A 723 -36.97 7.09 -25.39
CA THR A 723 -37.94 8.05 -24.86
C THR A 723 -38.34 7.68 -23.42
N PHE A 724 -38.10 8.57 -22.46
CA PHE A 724 -38.59 8.39 -21.09
C PHE A 724 -40.03 8.86 -20.97
N ASN A 725 -40.98 7.94 -20.80
CA ASN A 725 -42.35 8.30 -20.43
C ASN A 725 -42.36 8.90 -19.01
N GLN A 726 -42.71 10.18 -18.89
CA GLN A 726 -42.82 10.93 -17.63
C GLN A 726 -43.89 10.40 -16.66
N SER A 727 -44.55 9.27 -16.95
CA SER A 727 -45.61 8.67 -16.15
C SER A 727 -45.19 7.44 -15.33
N ALA A 728 -43.92 7.03 -15.37
CA ALA A 728 -43.38 6.14 -14.35
C ALA A 728 -42.98 7.01 -13.14
N GLY A 729 -43.85 6.99 -12.13
CA GLY A 729 -43.83 7.88 -10.97
C GLY A 729 -42.44 8.19 -10.43
N SER A 730 -42.29 9.44 -10.00
CA SER A 730 -41.25 9.96 -9.13
C SER A 730 -40.37 8.85 -8.52
N ALA A 731 -39.12 8.76 -8.95
CA ALA A 731 -38.06 7.98 -8.31
C ALA A 731 -37.66 8.59 -6.95
N SER A 732 -38.66 8.94 -6.12
CA SER A 732 -38.55 9.56 -4.80
C SER A 732 -39.21 8.73 -3.70
N SER A 733 -39.61 7.48 -3.96
CA SER A 733 -40.11 6.56 -2.92
C SER A 733 -39.46 5.17 -2.93
N LEU A 734 -38.23 5.08 -3.44
CA LEU A 734 -37.40 3.89 -3.20
C LEU A 734 -36.75 4.01 -1.81
N ASP A 735 -37.29 3.26 -0.86
CA ASP A 735 -36.75 3.08 0.49
C ASP A 735 -35.22 2.84 0.46
N HIS A 736 -34.48 3.75 1.10
CA HIS A 736 -33.14 3.61 1.69
C HIS A 736 -31.99 2.94 0.90
N ARG A 737 -32.06 2.72 -0.42
CA ARG A 737 -30.89 2.35 -1.25
C ARG A 737 -30.84 3.15 -2.55
N PRO A 738 -29.78 3.96 -2.81
CA PRO A 738 -29.69 4.74 -4.03
C PRO A 738 -29.38 3.82 -5.23
N LEU A 739 -30.32 3.66 -6.16
CA LEU A 739 -30.03 3.14 -7.49
C LEU A 739 -29.30 4.22 -8.30
N SER A 740 -28.14 3.88 -8.87
CA SER A 740 -27.46 4.75 -9.84
C SER A 740 -28.10 4.57 -11.21
N PHE A 741 -28.91 5.56 -11.63
CA PHE A 741 -29.51 5.60 -12.96
C PHE A 741 -28.65 6.48 -13.87
N PHE A 742 -28.11 5.90 -14.96
CA PHE A 742 -27.33 6.67 -15.94
C PHE A 742 -28.21 7.00 -17.16
N ARG A 743 -28.39 8.30 -17.45
CA ARG A 743 -29.19 8.82 -18.57
C ARG A 743 -28.30 9.12 -19.78
N LEU A 744 -28.94 9.29 -20.94
CA LEU A 744 -28.32 9.87 -22.14
C LEU A 744 -27.59 11.16 -21.79
N ASN A 745 -26.26 11.11 -21.77
CA ASN A 745 -25.45 12.31 -21.67
C ASN A 745 -24.83 12.58 -23.04
N GLN A 746 -25.20 13.71 -23.61
CA GLN A 746 -24.58 14.28 -24.79
C GLN A 746 -23.74 15.48 -24.35
N LEU A 747 -22.56 15.59 -24.94
CA LEU A 747 -21.68 16.73 -24.78
C LEU A 747 -21.19 17.14 -26.17
N ASN A 748 -21.69 18.27 -26.67
CA ASN A 748 -21.44 18.72 -28.05
C ASN A 748 -21.73 17.57 -29.05
N ASP A 749 -20.76 17.20 -29.90
CA ASP A 749 -20.86 16.10 -30.88
C ASP A 749 -20.63 14.70 -30.28
N PHE A 750 -20.35 14.59 -28.97
CA PHE A 750 -19.99 13.33 -28.31
C PHE A 750 -21.15 12.77 -27.48
N SER A 751 -21.42 11.48 -27.64
CA SER A 751 -22.22 10.70 -26.68
C SER A 751 -21.26 9.89 -25.81
N TYR A 752 -21.45 9.90 -24.49
CA TYR A 752 -20.56 9.20 -23.56
C TYR A 752 -21.32 8.35 -22.53
N GLY A 753 -20.64 7.30 -22.04
CA GLY A 753 -21.16 6.29 -21.11
C GLY A 753 -20.04 5.54 -20.39
N PHE A 754 -20.35 4.83 -19.30
CA PHE A 754 -19.34 4.16 -18.46
C PHE A 754 -19.76 2.76 -18.03
N SER A 755 -19.09 1.75 -18.60
CA SER A 755 -19.16 0.39 -18.04
C SER A 755 -18.20 0.24 -16.85
N GLN A 756 -18.64 -0.41 -15.79
CA GLN A 756 -17.78 -0.78 -14.67
C GLN A 756 -17.81 -2.28 -14.36
N SER A 757 -16.64 -2.80 -14.00
CA SER A 757 -16.46 -4.17 -13.55
C SER A 757 -15.52 -4.18 -12.34
N ALA A 758 -15.99 -4.70 -11.21
CA ALA A 758 -15.12 -4.87 -10.05
C ALA A 758 -14.21 -6.08 -10.30
N GLY A 759 -12.93 -5.96 -9.96
CA GLY A 759 -12.02 -7.11 -9.85
C GLY A 759 -12.35 -8.04 -8.68
N ASN A 760 -13.21 -7.61 -7.74
CA ASN A 760 -13.64 -8.39 -6.59
C ASN A 760 -15.17 -8.54 -6.56
N LYS A 761 -15.65 -9.79 -6.68
CA LYS A 761 -17.08 -10.17 -6.81
C LYS A 761 -18.01 -9.66 -5.70
N ASN A 762 -17.46 -9.23 -4.56
CA ASN A 762 -18.26 -8.99 -3.35
C ASN A 762 -18.49 -7.51 -2.99
N LYS A 763 -17.78 -6.53 -3.59
CA LYS A 763 -18.02 -5.10 -3.32
C LYS A 763 -17.65 -4.24 -4.54
N LEU A 764 -18.63 -3.53 -5.11
CA LEU A 764 -18.41 -2.46 -6.09
C LEU A 764 -18.19 -1.16 -5.31
N CYS A 765 -16.96 -0.87 -4.91
CA CYS A 765 -16.59 0.42 -4.30
C CYS A 765 -16.09 1.41 -5.36
N ILE A 766 -16.76 1.43 -6.52
CA ILE A 766 -16.38 2.26 -7.67
C ILE A 766 -17.23 3.54 -7.69
N GLN A 767 -16.60 4.69 -7.93
CA GLN A 767 -17.29 5.96 -8.15
C GLN A 767 -16.84 6.59 -9.47
N GLN A 768 -17.78 7.24 -10.15
CA GLN A 768 -17.56 7.87 -11.45
C GLN A 768 -17.65 9.40 -11.34
N ILE A 769 -16.79 10.09 -12.08
CA ILE A 769 -16.82 11.54 -12.30
C ILE A 769 -17.34 11.76 -13.73
N LEU A 770 -18.40 12.55 -13.85
CA LEU A 770 -19.10 12.84 -15.11
C LEU A 770 -18.95 14.33 -15.42
N PRO A 771 -18.87 14.72 -16.70
CA PRO A 771 -18.71 16.11 -17.06
C PRO A 771 -20.04 16.88 -16.91
N PRO A 772 -19.96 18.20 -16.62
CA PRO A 772 -21.12 19.08 -16.66
C PRO A 772 -21.65 19.24 -18.08
N ILE A 773 -22.97 19.46 -18.23
CA ILE A 773 -23.71 19.38 -19.51
C ILE A 773 -23.32 20.48 -20.53
N HIS A 774 -22.57 21.50 -20.12
CA HIS A 774 -22.39 22.74 -20.90
C HIS A 774 -20.94 23.23 -21.06
N SER A 775 -19.92 22.42 -20.77
CA SER A 775 -18.52 22.85 -20.85
C SER A 775 -17.84 22.44 -22.17
N SER A 776 -17.00 23.33 -22.72
CA SER A 776 -16.14 23.06 -23.89
C SER A 776 -15.07 22.00 -23.61
N SER A 777 -14.75 21.80 -22.33
CA SER A 777 -13.80 20.79 -21.83
C SER A 777 -14.54 19.84 -20.90
N SER A 778 -14.30 18.54 -21.00
CA SER A 778 -15.02 17.53 -20.22
C SER A 778 -14.12 16.63 -19.41
N LEU A 779 -14.35 16.65 -18.09
CA LEU A 779 -13.69 15.76 -17.16
C LEU A 779 -14.53 14.49 -16.94
N PHE A 780 -13.87 13.37 -17.18
CA PHE A 780 -14.32 12.04 -16.84
C PHE A 780 -13.40 11.45 -15.78
N GLY A 781 -13.89 10.52 -14.99
CA GLY A 781 -13.02 9.82 -14.04
C GLY A 781 -13.64 8.59 -13.43
N MET A 782 -12.78 7.68 -12.99
CA MET A 782 -13.14 6.46 -12.30
C MET A 782 -12.28 6.29 -11.06
N ILE A 783 -12.92 5.98 -9.95
CA ILE A 783 -12.29 5.80 -8.64
C ILE A 783 -12.63 4.40 -8.17
N ASP A 784 -11.62 3.60 -7.86
CA ASP A 784 -11.77 2.30 -7.20
C ASP A 784 -11.30 2.42 -5.74
N GLY A 785 -12.27 2.48 -4.82
CA GLY A 785 -12.01 2.51 -3.38
C GLY A 785 -11.69 1.13 -2.78
N GLY A 786 -11.54 0.09 -3.61
CA GLY A 786 -11.28 -1.28 -3.21
C GLY A 786 -12.41 -1.85 -2.35
N SER A 787 -12.25 -1.80 -1.03
CA SER A 787 -13.25 -2.26 -0.06
C SER A 787 -14.00 -1.13 0.67
N ASN A 788 -13.67 0.13 0.37
CA ASN A 788 -14.19 1.31 1.06
C ASN A 788 -14.98 2.23 0.12
N ALA A 789 -16.31 2.11 0.13
CA ALA A 789 -17.21 2.94 -0.68
C ALA A 789 -17.22 4.42 -0.24
N GLN A 790 -17.07 4.69 1.06
CA GLN A 790 -17.07 6.04 1.61
C GLN A 790 -15.84 6.82 1.11
N MET A 791 -14.68 6.17 1.05
CA MET A 791 -13.47 6.75 0.48
C MET A 791 -13.66 7.13 -0.99
N ALA A 792 -14.19 6.23 -1.81
CA ALA A 792 -14.44 6.51 -3.21
C ALA A 792 -15.41 7.70 -3.39
N GLN A 793 -16.43 7.81 -2.52
CA GLN A 793 -17.41 8.90 -2.57
C GLN A 793 -16.80 10.26 -2.19
N GLU A 794 -15.96 10.31 -1.17
CA GLU A 794 -15.33 11.57 -0.77
C GLU A 794 -14.28 12.02 -1.78
N ILE A 795 -13.50 11.09 -2.35
CA ILE A 795 -12.58 11.38 -3.47
C ILE A 795 -13.34 12.03 -4.63
N LYS A 796 -14.48 11.44 -5.03
CA LYS A 796 -15.34 12.00 -6.10
C LYS A 796 -15.76 13.44 -5.78
N LYS A 797 -16.24 13.68 -4.56
CA LYS A 797 -16.73 14.98 -4.12
C LYS A 797 -15.62 16.04 -4.15
N ILE A 798 -14.42 15.70 -3.69
CA ILE A 798 -13.26 16.59 -3.71
C ILE A 798 -12.88 16.95 -5.15
N VAL A 799 -12.72 15.95 -6.03
CA VAL A 799 -12.35 16.18 -7.43
C VAL A 799 -13.40 17.03 -8.15
N CYS A 800 -14.69 16.70 -8.03
CA CYS A 800 -15.76 17.49 -8.64
C CYS A 800 -15.81 18.93 -8.11
N GLY A 801 -15.49 19.15 -6.81
CA GLY A 801 -15.45 20.49 -6.23
C GLY A 801 -14.31 21.37 -6.74
N MET A 802 -13.25 20.78 -7.32
CA MET A 802 -12.12 21.51 -7.90
C MET A 802 -12.32 21.86 -9.38
N CYS A 803 -13.35 21.32 -10.03
CA CYS A 803 -13.62 21.53 -11.45
C CYS A 803 -14.31 22.87 -11.68
N THR A 804 -13.58 23.87 -12.16
CA THR A 804 -14.12 25.13 -12.72
C THR A 804 -13.77 25.26 -14.21
N ASP A 805 -14.54 26.01 -14.99
CA ASP A 805 -14.30 26.16 -16.44
C ASP A 805 -12.87 26.66 -16.76
N ASP A 806 -12.32 27.58 -15.95
CA ASP A 806 -10.95 28.08 -16.09
C ASP A 806 -9.88 27.00 -15.80
N SER A 807 -10.16 26.10 -14.84
CA SER A 807 -9.21 25.06 -14.40
C SER A 807 -9.00 23.94 -15.43
N LEU A 808 -10.02 23.67 -16.27
CA LEU A 808 -10.03 22.60 -17.26
C LEU A 808 -9.17 22.92 -18.51
N SER A 809 -8.58 24.11 -18.57
CA SER A 809 -7.68 24.53 -19.65
C SER A 809 -6.20 24.14 -19.42
N SER A 810 -5.83 23.75 -18.19
CA SER A 810 -4.45 23.42 -17.84
C SER A 810 -4.16 21.92 -18.00
N PRO A 811 -3.13 21.49 -18.76
CA PRO A 811 -2.78 20.07 -18.88
C PRO A 811 -2.34 19.42 -17.56
N ASP A 812 -1.87 20.23 -16.60
CA ASP A 812 -1.47 19.79 -15.26
C ASP A 812 -2.65 19.68 -14.28
N PHE A 813 -3.86 20.07 -14.69
CA PHE A 813 -5.04 20.04 -13.81
C PHE A 813 -5.30 18.64 -13.26
N LEU A 814 -5.15 17.60 -14.08
CA LEU A 814 -5.47 16.23 -13.68
C LEU A 814 -4.52 15.72 -12.58
N SER A 815 -3.20 15.89 -12.77
CA SER A 815 -2.20 15.49 -11.79
C SER A 815 -2.36 16.31 -10.51
N ARG A 816 -2.49 17.64 -10.62
CA ARG A 816 -2.72 18.53 -9.46
C ARG A 816 -3.99 18.17 -8.71
N SER A 817 -5.07 17.79 -9.41
CA SER A 817 -6.33 17.35 -8.78
C SER A 817 -6.14 16.08 -7.97
N ILE A 818 -5.40 15.09 -8.48
CA ILE A 818 -5.11 13.86 -7.75
C ILE A 818 -4.28 14.16 -6.50
N LEU A 819 -3.24 15.00 -6.62
CA LEU A 819 -2.40 15.41 -5.49
C LEU A 819 -3.20 16.17 -4.44
N GLN A 820 -3.98 17.18 -4.84
CA GLN A 820 -4.81 17.94 -3.92
C GLN A 820 -5.87 17.09 -3.25
N THR A 821 -6.41 16.09 -3.96
CA THR A 821 -7.34 15.11 -3.38
C THR A 821 -6.65 14.29 -2.29
N HIS A 822 -5.39 13.87 -2.49
CA HIS A 822 -4.62 13.17 -1.47
C HIS A 822 -4.45 14.01 -0.20
N VAL A 823 -4.13 15.30 -0.36
CA VAL A 823 -3.99 16.21 0.76
C VAL A 823 -5.32 16.49 1.47
N THR A 824 -6.42 16.56 0.73
CA THR A 824 -7.73 16.93 1.28
C THR A 824 -8.43 15.77 2.01
N ILE A 825 -8.17 14.50 1.63
CA ILE A 825 -8.76 13.31 2.28
C ILE A 825 -8.42 13.23 3.78
N GLY A 826 -7.24 13.73 4.15
CA GLY A 826 -6.77 13.79 5.52
C GLY A 826 -6.84 12.48 6.31
N SER A 827 -7.48 12.48 7.48
CA SER A 827 -7.61 11.29 8.35
C SER A 827 -8.54 10.21 7.77
N MET A 828 -9.39 10.51 6.79
CA MET A 828 -10.23 9.49 6.15
C MET A 828 -9.43 8.49 5.32
N GLY A 829 -8.18 8.83 4.98
CA GLY A 829 -7.29 8.03 4.16
C GLY A 829 -6.52 6.93 4.91
N GLU A 830 -6.40 7.03 6.23
CA GLU A 830 -5.37 6.36 7.04
C GLU A 830 -5.33 4.82 7.04
N LYS A 831 -6.28 4.12 6.43
CA LYS A 831 -6.30 2.64 6.51
C LYS A 831 -6.46 1.93 5.19
N LEU A 832 -6.94 2.59 4.15
CA LEU A 832 -7.22 1.96 2.86
C LEU A 832 -6.83 2.95 1.76
N GLY A 833 -6.02 2.53 0.80
CA GLY A 833 -5.77 3.32 -0.39
C GLY A 833 -6.92 3.20 -1.39
N ALA A 834 -7.03 4.15 -2.31
CA ALA A 834 -7.87 4.04 -3.49
C ALA A 834 -7.01 4.18 -4.75
N ASN A 835 -7.56 3.71 -5.87
CA ASN A 835 -7.04 4.00 -7.19
C ASN A 835 -7.94 5.04 -7.84
N ILE A 836 -7.38 6.00 -8.55
CA ILE A 836 -8.16 6.99 -9.31
C ILE A 836 -7.54 7.19 -10.69
N LEU A 837 -8.41 7.31 -11.69
CA LEU A 837 -8.06 7.69 -13.04
C LEU A 837 -8.97 8.84 -13.47
N LEU A 838 -8.37 9.89 -14.01
CA LEU A 838 -9.04 11.06 -14.56
C LEU A 838 -8.71 11.18 -16.04
N CYS A 839 -9.71 11.53 -16.85
CA CYS A 839 -9.60 11.76 -18.28
C CYS A 839 -10.22 13.13 -18.61
N LEU A 840 -9.43 14.04 -19.17
CA LEU A 840 -9.88 15.34 -19.64
C LEU A 840 -9.90 15.35 -21.16
N LEU A 841 -11.08 15.55 -21.74
CA LEU A 841 -11.27 15.79 -23.16
C LEU A 841 -11.36 17.30 -23.40
N HIS A 842 -10.43 17.83 -24.20
CA HIS A 842 -10.41 19.23 -24.62
C HIS A 842 -10.23 19.28 -26.14
N ASP A 843 -11.24 19.78 -26.86
CA ASP A 843 -11.32 19.73 -28.32
C ASP A 843 -11.12 18.31 -28.90
N SER A 844 -9.94 18.05 -29.49
CA SER A 844 -9.52 16.74 -30.04
C SER A 844 -8.41 16.07 -29.22
N SER A 845 -8.04 16.64 -28.07
CA SER A 845 -6.96 16.14 -27.21
C SER A 845 -7.54 15.43 -25.99
N LEU A 846 -7.06 14.22 -25.72
CA LEU A 846 -7.37 13.47 -24.51
C LEU A 846 -6.16 13.44 -23.58
N HIS A 847 -6.31 14.01 -22.40
CA HIS A 847 -5.35 13.96 -21.32
C HIS A 847 -5.82 12.95 -20.27
N ILE A 848 -4.93 12.10 -19.77
CA ILE A 848 -5.23 11.05 -18.81
C ILE A 848 -4.25 11.17 -17.65
N SER A 849 -4.72 11.08 -16.42
CA SER A 849 -3.87 10.95 -15.23
C SER A 849 -4.37 9.82 -14.33
N SER A 850 -3.48 8.96 -13.84
CA SER A 850 -3.86 7.78 -13.06
C SER A 850 -2.93 7.52 -11.87
N THR A 851 -3.53 6.99 -10.80
CA THR A 851 -2.86 6.38 -9.65
C THR A 851 -3.49 5.01 -9.40
N GLY A 852 -2.76 3.93 -9.67
CA GLY A 852 -3.22 2.56 -9.46
C GLY A 852 -3.65 1.80 -10.73
N SER A 853 -4.41 0.72 -10.55
CA SER A 853 -4.62 -0.36 -11.55
C SER A 853 -5.85 -0.18 -12.44
N ILE A 854 -6.31 1.04 -12.66
CA ILE A 854 -7.51 1.27 -13.46
C ILE A 854 -7.14 1.23 -14.96
N HIS A 855 -7.79 0.34 -15.69
CA HIS A 855 -7.64 0.23 -17.14
C HIS A 855 -8.78 0.97 -17.86
N VAL A 856 -8.43 1.65 -18.96
CA VAL A 856 -9.38 2.38 -19.80
C VAL A 856 -9.21 1.98 -21.26
N SER A 857 -10.33 1.90 -21.96
CA SER A 857 -10.38 1.71 -23.41
C SER A 857 -11.36 2.71 -24.00
N LEU A 858 -10.97 3.36 -25.12
CA LEU A 858 -11.85 4.24 -25.88
C LEU A 858 -12.61 3.43 -26.92
N LEU A 859 -13.90 3.71 -27.06
CA LEU A 859 -14.80 3.09 -28.01
C LEU A 859 -15.33 4.16 -28.97
N SER A 860 -15.22 3.88 -30.27
CA SER A 860 -15.85 4.66 -31.34
C SER A 860 -17.28 4.18 -31.58
N SER A 861 -18.14 5.03 -32.14
CA SER A 861 -19.47 4.65 -32.64
C SER A 861 -19.41 3.85 -33.96
N SER A 862 -18.28 3.89 -34.68
CA SER A 862 -17.98 3.01 -35.81
C SER A 862 -17.47 1.64 -35.31
N PRO A 863 -17.66 0.54 -36.07
CA PRO A 863 -17.26 -0.83 -35.68
C PRO A 863 -15.73 -1.06 -35.63
N SER A 864 -14.94 -0.02 -35.34
CA SER A 864 -13.50 -0.10 -35.16
C SER A 864 -13.14 -0.75 -33.83
N SER A 865 -11.97 -1.39 -33.78
CA SER A 865 -11.42 -1.98 -32.56
C SER A 865 -11.25 -0.92 -31.47
N PRO A 866 -11.62 -1.20 -30.20
CA PRO A 866 -11.38 -0.26 -29.11
C PRO A 866 -9.88 0.06 -29.00
N LEU A 867 -9.59 1.32 -28.74
CA LEU A 867 -8.24 1.74 -28.42
C LEU A 867 -8.01 1.52 -26.92
N SER A 868 -7.33 0.43 -26.55
CA SER A 868 -6.92 0.23 -25.15
C SER A 868 -5.82 1.23 -24.79
N LEU A 869 -6.12 2.10 -23.84
CA LEU A 869 -5.16 3.08 -23.31
C LEU A 869 -4.23 2.44 -22.26
N SER A 870 -4.42 1.16 -21.94
CA SER A 870 -3.59 0.40 -20.99
C SER A 870 -2.12 0.33 -21.39
N HIS A 871 -1.80 0.46 -22.68
CA HIS A 871 -0.40 0.49 -23.17
C HIS A 871 0.30 1.82 -22.91
N LEU A 872 -0.46 2.87 -22.61
CA LEU A 872 0.06 4.21 -22.35
C LEU A 872 0.40 4.43 -20.87
N LEU A 873 -0.20 3.64 -19.96
CA LEU A 873 0.10 3.70 -18.54
C LEU A 873 1.15 2.62 -18.20
N PRO A 874 2.32 2.99 -17.63
CA PRO A 874 3.34 2.03 -17.22
C PRO A 874 2.82 1.05 -16.17
N THR A 875 3.44 -0.12 -16.13
CA THR A 875 3.13 -1.20 -15.19
C THR A 875 3.27 -0.73 -13.75
N LEU A 876 2.42 -1.28 -12.87
CA LEU A 876 2.38 -0.95 -11.44
C LEU A 876 3.55 -1.49 -10.62
N GLU A 877 4.51 -2.14 -11.26
CA GLU A 877 5.70 -2.65 -10.61
C GLU A 877 6.60 -1.50 -10.15
N ILE A 878 7.26 -1.70 -9.01
CA ILE A 878 8.22 -0.74 -8.47
C ILE A 878 9.46 -0.80 -9.37
N ASP A 879 9.58 0.17 -10.28
CA ASP A 879 10.82 0.39 -11.03
C ASP A 879 11.88 1.09 -10.16
N GLU A 880 13.11 1.20 -10.69
CA GLU A 880 14.23 1.83 -9.97
C GLU A 880 13.95 3.30 -9.57
N THR A 881 13.19 4.03 -10.40
CA THR A 881 12.85 5.43 -10.11
C THR A 881 11.91 5.52 -8.91
N GLU A 882 10.92 4.65 -8.88
CA GLU A 882 9.91 4.58 -7.84
C GLU A 882 10.50 4.02 -6.54
N TYR A 883 11.35 3.00 -6.65
CA TYR A 883 12.13 2.48 -5.52
C TYR A 883 12.96 3.60 -4.87
N THR A 884 13.73 4.34 -5.66
CA THR A 884 14.57 5.45 -5.17
C THR A 884 13.73 6.50 -4.46
N ARG A 885 12.57 6.86 -5.04
CA ARG A 885 11.65 7.83 -4.47
C ARG A 885 11.10 7.40 -3.11
N VAL A 886 10.58 6.18 -3.01
CA VAL A 886 10.06 5.59 -1.77
C VAL A 886 11.17 5.52 -0.71
N ARG A 887 12.36 5.07 -1.10
CA ARG A 887 13.52 4.98 -0.22
C ARG A 887 14.00 6.34 0.29
N HIS A 888 13.94 7.39 -0.54
CA HIS A 888 14.22 8.77 -0.11
C HIS A 888 13.24 9.23 0.98
N GLY A 889 11.99 8.77 0.93
CA GLY A 889 10.98 8.96 1.99
C GLY A 889 11.24 8.19 3.29
N GLY A 890 12.28 7.35 3.34
CA GLY A 890 12.70 6.59 4.52
C GLY A 890 12.00 5.24 4.70
N SER A 891 11.20 4.80 3.73
CA SER A 891 10.43 3.54 3.79
C SER A 891 11.31 2.32 3.60
N ILE A 892 10.90 1.20 4.17
CA ILE A 892 11.54 -0.10 3.96
C ILE A 892 10.74 -0.87 2.92
N ILE A 893 11.42 -1.44 1.93
CA ILE A 893 10.81 -2.34 0.95
C ILE A 893 11.20 -3.76 1.33
N ASP A 894 10.21 -4.61 1.62
CA ASP A 894 10.46 -5.97 2.08
C ASP A 894 10.83 -6.93 0.93
N GLU A 895 11.07 -8.21 1.28
CA GLU A 895 11.30 -9.30 0.32
C GLU A 895 10.17 -9.55 -0.69
N ASN A 896 8.97 -8.99 -0.44
CA ASN A 896 7.78 -9.15 -1.27
C ASN A 896 7.40 -7.85 -2.02
N ASN A 897 8.33 -6.88 -2.14
CA ASN A 897 8.10 -5.57 -2.73
C ASN A 897 6.97 -4.76 -2.06
N ARG A 898 6.69 -5.01 -0.77
CA ARG A 898 5.73 -4.20 -0.01
C ARG A 898 6.45 -3.07 0.70
N ILE A 899 5.84 -1.89 0.65
CA ILE A 899 6.32 -0.67 1.30
C ILE A 899 5.87 -0.70 2.75
N ASP A 900 6.85 -0.66 3.65
CA ASP A 900 6.70 -0.82 5.11
C ASP A 900 5.88 -2.07 5.50
N GLY A 901 5.90 -3.11 4.65
CA GLY A 901 5.14 -4.35 4.80
C GLY A 901 3.62 -4.23 4.54
N VAL A 902 3.14 -3.06 4.11
CA VAL A 902 1.70 -2.78 3.95
C VAL A 902 1.23 -2.96 2.51
N THR A 903 1.70 -2.08 1.61
CA THR A 903 1.13 -1.97 0.26
C THR A 903 2.18 -2.30 -0.79
N PRO A 904 1.83 -3.08 -1.83
CA PRO A 904 2.70 -3.27 -2.99
C PRO A 904 2.63 -2.09 -3.99
N HIS A 905 1.72 -1.13 -3.79
CA HIS A 905 1.48 -0.03 -4.73
C HIS A 905 1.84 1.34 -4.10
N PRO A 906 3.01 1.92 -4.41
CA PRO A 906 3.47 3.20 -3.85
C PRO A 906 2.61 4.42 -4.20
N ARG A 907 1.76 4.29 -5.24
CA ARG A 907 1.06 5.43 -5.87
C ARG A 907 -0.39 5.59 -5.42
N GLN A 908 -0.89 4.76 -4.50
CA GLN A 908 -2.30 4.81 -4.10
C GLN A 908 -2.65 6.12 -3.40
N ILE A 909 -3.81 6.69 -3.74
CA ILE A 909 -4.33 7.86 -3.04
C ILE A 909 -4.92 7.44 -1.69
N GLY A 910 -4.89 8.32 -0.69
CA GLY A 910 -5.47 8.07 0.61
C GLY A 910 -4.55 7.42 1.64
N LEU A 911 -3.44 6.74 1.31
CA LEU A 911 -2.54 6.10 2.31
C LEU A 911 -1.68 7.10 3.12
N THR A 912 -2.29 8.12 3.71
CA THR A 912 -1.65 9.25 4.41
C THR A 912 -0.86 8.83 5.65
N TYR A 913 -1.19 7.72 6.30
CA TYR A 913 -0.40 7.19 7.43
C TYR A 913 0.97 6.62 7.03
N LEU A 914 1.13 6.28 5.75
CA LEU A 914 2.40 5.88 5.16
C LEU A 914 3.07 7.07 4.47
N PHE A 915 2.61 8.30 4.62
CA PHE A 915 3.29 9.46 4.06
C PHE A 915 4.61 9.76 4.83
N PRO A 916 5.75 10.08 4.17
CA PRO A 916 5.96 10.32 2.74
C PRO A 916 6.38 9.05 1.96
N SER A 917 6.32 7.87 2.59
CA SER A 917 6.68 6.58 2.00
C SER A 917 5.76 6.16 0.84
N VAL A 918 4.49 6.57 0.89
CA VAL A 918 3.48 6.31 -0.14
C VAL A 918 2.90 7.64 -0.57
N ILE A 919 3.32 8.10 -1.74
CA ILE A 919 2.88 9.35 -2.33
C ILE A 919 2.20 9.01 -3.65
N PRO A 920 1.00 9.53 -3.91
CA PRO A 920 0.43 9.45 -5.23
C PRO A 920 1.36 10.20 -6.18
N ALA A 921 2.00 9.47 -7.08
CA ALA A 921 2.75 10.02 -8.19
C ALA A 921 1.93 9.77 -9.45
N PRO A 922 1.02 10.69 -9.84
CA PRO A 922 0.07 10.46 -10.91
C PRO A 922 0.81 10.34 -12.23
N ILE A 923 0.59 9.25 -12.95
CA ILE A 923 1.14 9.10 -14.29
C ILE A 923 0.22 9.85 -15.24
N SER A 924 0.76 10.81 -15.99
CA SER A 924 -0.02 11.65 -16.90
C SER A 924 0.42 11.43 -18.35
N VAL A 925 -0.55 11.25 -19.25
CA VAL A 925 -0.34 11.01 -20.69
C VAL A 925 -1.32 11.86 -21.48
N SER A 926 -0.89 12.40 -22.62
CA SER A 926 -1.76 13.07 -23.59
C SER A 926 -1.72 12.35 -24.94
N THR A 927 -2.87 12.28 -25.61
CA THR A 927 -2.99 11.72 -26.96
C THR A 927 -3.98 12.52 -27.79
N GLN A 928 -3.73 12.62 -29.11
CA GLN A 928 -4.64 13.26 -30.05
C GLN A 928 -5.66 12.22 -30.55
N ILE A 929 -6.94 12.54 -30.47
CA ILE A 929 -8.02 11.74 -31.05
C ILE A 929 -8.30 12.33 -32.43
N SER A 930 -7.84 11.67 -33.49
CA SER A 930 -8.19 12.04 -34.86
C SER A 930 -9.69 11.86 -35.07
N ILE A 931 -10.41 12.95 -35.27
CA ILE A 931 -11.85 12.96 -35.59
C ILE A 931 -11.99 12.44 -37.03
N GLY A 932 -12.12 11.13 -37.14
CA GLY A 932 -12.47 10.41 -38.34
C GLY A 932 -13.25 9.17 -37.91
N ILE A 933 -14.47 9.39 -37.42
CA ILE A 933 -15.43 8.35 -37.03
C ILE A 933 -16.67 8.50 -37.88
#